data_AF-A0A4R9C1J5-F1
#
_entry.id   AF-A0A4R9C1J5-F1
#
_cell.length_a   1.000
_cell.length_b   1.000
_cell.length_c   1.000
_cell.angle_alpha   90.00
_cell.angle_beta   90.00
_cell.angle_gamma   90.00
#
_symmetry.space_group_name_H-M   'P 1'
#
loop_
_entity.id
_entity.type
_entity.pdbx_description
1 polymer ?
#
loop_
_entity_poly.entity_id
_entity_poly.type
_entity_poly.pdbx_seq_one_letter_code
_entity_poly.pdbx_strand_id
1 'polypeptide(L)'
;MKQISKRVISFVLAFVMVVGLLPVSRTSVAKAEGEEVTTKSEGRKATEEWLKKHTPINGGYYRVWSDEANPDAKEHKNAQTRMGDIPKEVDLVLAFYDNEMARVPEKVMKKYVDELHKKGQKVVGSIFVHLLYDDIKYNKNLEEEIQEKYGNTEYLKKDGDRSVLRFSNDDKGHQARAEFILHYYMNKYNFDGLDIDMEKTKAEFNGKEDQYNKVLDLLSKKVGPKSNTDKLLIYDTTYSAFHPAFESHKDKFDLVLIQLYGGRSEYKNTEHYVNSQKEAVGIQRLQDFEDNKEMTLFDTFKSLVGSEKIMIGFSYYEENSHTTKILTPPLYDNNRWYDIPTTDGKVEKIIKDEKDKGVFEDGKFADSRAARYAKWQPKDSLKAGVFSYAIERDGVPHPTKDDAIKAYNEYSKNKKNNDEIDIDKWVENKRPGKSDSDDLAPTDYEYSKELKEILNENNDYDIIDEEDFPDENLRKQVISQIGEYKGMIPRYNKELILDDSEIKDLTGLEKLVNLNKLTLKNLDKVTSLTPENLPEGIRKERPHTQYKKSDGKLVLENLSGLKELNLRGLHLEELEIINPENLKSLEKLDISDNNLDLSPGSNNRKVFDALVKNINNKENVKFDGQEPFWYYPETFSPSFVRLEKNKSYDIEKEVLKGQVTSQGYYVTEDKFNEYTSRTIDGKSFLKEGYTVKPLDYSKFTIKTTNSTLDPVEKNIVKTYTDETFISTITNGEGKEVHKLKIVVGEEKDVLFQVKPDIKKIYDSTARDAFTSVGSKIFDGKLDSGNQFIAFNAPKQENDMFIVFEVDGNIKLNTWELIQVTKVEAFRKKANVIASLEYLDDKDFVLEESLSYYEKIEKLKSKKWETVDTIKDGTKDIYKGKFASTSSRYWRVNVKSTLGDAPIIPEVKLFGTKLDKSPLENAIKDAKEYLENKKGNQIPYAQEGLDKLREVVEDAERTLKTEKLTKELINSNANKISQAIATLTLDNTEVKVEENITKENLNKKLNELLGKANKIDSSKLSESVKSKLTADVSNVELLMENEEVTVNALSKSADELEKSVNAALKEIEQQKTKEKEEKTSDSKKSEKPKSKSTSKKIISFFKDINKKLGNIVKGFIRGFISTIQAWF
;
A
#
# COMPACT_ATOMS: atom_id res chain seq x y z
N MET A 1 12.28 6.12 -51.08
CA MET A 1 11.89 7.35 -50.35
C MET A 1 10.61 7.16 -49.50
N LYS A 2 10.46 6.02 -48.80
CA LYS A 2 9.41 5.78 -47.77
C LYS A 2 9.85 4.70 -46.77
N GLN A 3 11.15 4.72 -46.41
CA GLN A 3 11.78 3.76 -45.49
C GLN A 3 12.93 4.42 -44.67
N ILE A 4 12.85 5.74 -44.42
CA ILE A 4 13.84 6.50 -43.64
C ILE A 4 13.21 7.20 -42.41
N SER A 5 11.89 7.14 -42.21
CA SER A 5 11.21 7.85 -41.10
C SER A 5 10.88 7.01 -39.86
N LYS A 6 11.30 5.74 -39.77
CA LYS A 6 11.06 4.87 -38.59
C LYS A 6 12.31 4.42 -37.83
N ARG A 7 13.51 4.85 -38.25
CA ARG A 7 14.78 4.56 -37.55
C ARG A 7 15.40 5.76 -36.82
N VAL A 8 14.76 6.94 -36.87
CA VAL A 8 15.24 8.16 -36.18
C VAL A 8 14.53 8.40 -34.83
N ILE A 9 13.40 7.74 -34.57
CA ILE A 9 12.64 7.93 -33.31
C ILE A 9 13.02 6.89 -32.23
N SER A 10 13.58 5.73 -32.61
CA SER A 10 14.08 4.73 -31.65
C SER A 10 15.53 4.93 -31.21
N PHE A 11 16.29 5.83 -31.84
CA PHE A 11 17.67 6.16 -31.44
C PHE A 11 17.74 7.35 -30.46
N VAL A 12 16.67 8.13 -30.32
CA VAL A 12 16.60 9.28 -29.38
C VAL A 12 16.09 8.85 -27.99
N LEU A 13 15.41 7.71 -27.87
CA LEU A 13 14.89 7.19 -26.61
C LEU A 13 15.81 6.19 -25.90
N ALA A 14 16.87 5.69 -26.56
CA ALA A 14 17.85 4.78 -25.97
C ALA A 14 19.15 5.48 -25.50
N PHE A 15 19.36 6.75 -25.86
CA PHE A 15 20.53 7.53 -25.43
C PHE A 15 20.30 8.28 -24.11
N VAL A 16 19.07 8.29 -23.58
CA VAL A 16 18.71 8.98 -22.31
C VAL A 16 18.88 8.09 -21.08
N MET A 17 19.23 6.80 -21.22
CA MET A 17 19.33 5.87 -20.08
C MET A 17 20.74 5.31 -19.76
N VAL A 18 21.83 5.71 -20.44
CA VAL A 18 23.16 5.09 -20.20
C VAL A 18 24.34 6.05 -19.99
N VAL A 19 24.16 7.37 -19.92
CA VAL A 19 25.29 8.28 -19.58
C VAL A 19 24.92 9.21 -18.43
N GLY A 20 24.78 8.61 -17.25
CA GLY A 20 24.71 9.33 -15.99
C GLY A 20 25.57 8.59 -14.98
N LEU A 21 26.89 8.73 -15.08
CA LEU A 21 27.90 8.48 -14.03
C LEU A 21 29.31 8.74 -14.62
N LEU A 22 29.82 9.97 -14.44
CA LEU A 22 31.19 10.32 -13.98
C LEU A 22 31.61 11.72 -14.47
N PRO A 23 32.38 12.49 -13.65
CA PRO A 23 32.55 13.92 -13.81
C PRO A 23 33.75 14.26 -14.69
N VAL A 24 33.56 15.16 -15.66
CA VAL A 24 34.68 15.79 -16.38
C VAL A 24 34.58 17.30 -16.22
N SER A 25 35.60 17.81 -15.53
CA SER A 25 35.96 19.21 -15.31
C SER A 25 35.76 20.10 -16.53
N ARG A 26 35.01 21.20 -16.38
CA ARG A 26 34.98 22.29 -17.35
C ARG A 26 35.81 23.47 -16.86
N THR A 27 36.94 23.68 -17.52
CA THR A 27 37.59 25.00 -17.62
C THR A 27 36.74 25.93 -18.50
N SER A 28 36.61 27.16 -17.99
CA SER A 28 36.09 28.42 -18.53
C SER A 28 35.81 28.54 -20.05
N VAL A 29 34.69 29.19 -20.41
CA VAL A 29 34.66 30.56 -21.02
C VAL A 29 33.20 31.06 -21.19
N ALA A 30 33.02 32.33 -20.79
CA ALA A 30 31.99 33.33 -21.08
C ALA A 30 30.54 33.18 -20.53
N LYS A 31 30.30 33.95 -19.45
CA LYS A 31 29.02 34.37 -18.88
C LYS A 31 28.03 34.89 -19.93
N ALA A 32 26.83 34.33 -19.91
CA ALA A 32 25.59 35.11 -19.89
C ALA A 32 24.84 34.67 -18.64
N GLU A 33 24.72 35.57 -17.67
CA GLU A 33 24.12 35.34 -16.36
C GLU A 33 22.61 35.08 -16.51
N GLY A 34 22.20 33.86 -16.19
CA GLY A 34 20.85 33.54 -15.76
C GLY A 34 20.97 32.88 -14.39
N GLU A 35 20.93 33.69 -13.33
CA GLU A 35 20.79 33.22 -11.95
C GLU A 35 19.41 32.57 -11.80
N GLU A 36 19.37 31.27 -11.57
CA GLU A 36 18.23 30.64 -10.91
C GLU A 36 18.50 30.67 -9.41
N VAL A 37 18.29 31.85 -8.82
CA VAL A 37 18.15 32.05 -7.37
C VAL A 37 16.68 32.44 -7.16
N THR A 38 15.89 31.54 -6.59
CA THR A 38 14.51 31.81 -6.16
C THR A 38 14.52 32.75 -4.96
N THR A 39 14.73 34.04 -5.18
CA THR A 39 14.52 35.07 -4.18
C THR A 39 13.01 35.19 -3.93
N LYS A 40 12.49 34.52 -2.88
CA LYS A 40 11.13 34.81 -2.37
C LYS A 40 10.97 36.32 -2.15
N SER A 41 9.82 36.88 -2.53
CA SER A 41 9.51 38.30 -2.30
C SER A 41 9.58 38.64 -0.82
N GLU A 42 9.88 39.90 -0.50
CA GLU A 42 9.91 40.42 0.88
C GLU A 42 8.57 40.16 1.61
N GLY A 43 7.44 40.30 0.91
CA GLY A 43 6.10 40.05 1.48
C GLY A 43 5.89 38.60 1.94
N ARG A 44 6.27 37.61 1.10
CA ARG A 44 6.13 36.21 1.50
C ARG A 44 7.03 35.85 2.68
N LYS A 45 8.27 36.36 2.67
CA LYS A 45 9.23 36.18 3.78
C LYS A 45 8.66 36.73 5.09
N ALA A 46 8.05 37.92 5.08
CA ALA A 46 7.44 38.52 6.27
C ALA A 46 6.34 37.63 6.87
N THR A 47 5.51 36.98 6.05
CA THR A 47 4.50 36.02 6.56
C THR A 47 5.13 34.76 7.15
N GLU A 48 6.15 34.20 6.51
CA GLU A 48 6.86 33.02 7.03
C GLU A 48 7.57 33.32 8.36
N GLU A 49 8.22 34.48 8.47
CA GLU A 49 8.83 34.97 9.70
C GLU A 49 7.78 35.22 10.80
N TRP A 50 6.63 35.79 10.44
CA TRP A 50 5.55 36.01 11.39
C TRP A 50 4.99 34.68 11.92
N LEU A 51 4.70 33.72 11.04
CA LEU A 51 4.22 32.39 11.44
C LEU A 51 5.22 31.73 12.38
N LYS A 52 6.50 31.68 12.00
CA LYS A 52 7.56 31.10 12.83
C LYS A 52 7.70 31.78 14.19
N LYS A 53 7.61 33.12 14.24
CA LYS A 53 7.76 33.88 15.49
C LYS A 53 6.60 33.66 16.47
N HIS A 54 5.39 33.42 15.97
CA HIS A 54 4.20 33.34 16.82
C HIS A 54 3.71 31.90 17.06
N THR A 55 4.26 30.89 16.37
CA THR A 55 4.04 29.48 16.70
C THR A 55 4.59 29.17 18.11
N PRO A 56 3.79 28.56 19.01
CA PRO A 56 2.41 28.11 18.84
C PRO A 56 1.40 29.27 18.83
N ILE A 57 0.58 29.33 17.78
CA ILE A 57 -0.36 30.42 17.53
C ILE A 57 -1.59 30.27 18.42
N ASN A 58 -2.03 31.36 19.04
CA ASN A 58 -3.32 31.50 19.70
C ASN A 58 -4.25 32.36 18.84
N GLY A 59 -5.27 31.75 18.25
CA GLY A 59 -6.25 32.42 17.39
C GLY A 59 -7.59 32.69 18.09
N GLY A 60 -8.34 33.69 17.63
CA GLY A 60 -9.68 33.97 18.14
C GLY A 60 -10.63 34.55 17.11
N TYR A 61 -11.78 33.91 16.90
CA TYR A 61 -12.88 34.49 16.13
C TYR A 61 -13.64 35.50 16.99
N TYR A 62 -13.64 36.75 16.56
CA TYR A 62 -14.40 37.84 17.17
C TYR A 62 -15.67 38.08 16.37
N ARG A 63 -16.83 37.90 17.00
CA ARG A 63 -18.14 38.09 16.36
C ARG A 63 -18.40 39.59 16.21
N VAL A 64 -18.28 40.12 14.99
CA VAL A 64 -18.27 41.58 14.73
C VAL A 64 -19.59 42.26 15.17
N TRP A 65 -20.69 41.52 15.24
CA TRP A 65 -21.97 42.06 15.69
C TRP A 65 -22.04 42.31 17.20
N SER A 66 -21.17 41.68 17.98
CA SER A 66 -21.06 41.87 19.43
C SER A 66 -20.22 43.10 19.80
N ASP A 67 -19.64 43.80 18.81
CA ASP A 67 -18.85 45.01 19.05
C ASP A 67 -19.71 46.20 19.48
N GLU A 68 -19.27 46.94 20.50
CA GLU A 68 -19.98 48.12 21.00
C GLU A 68 -20.18 49.22 19.93
N ALA A 69 -19.33 49.27 18.91
CA ALA A 69 -19.43 50.24 17.84
C ALA A 69 -20.45 49.84 16.76
N ASN A 70 -21.07 48.67 16.87
CA ASN A 70 -22.17 48.25 16.00
C ASN A 70 -23.42 49.15 16.25
N PRO A 71 -23.95 49.89 15.26
CA PRO A 71 -25.10 50.76 15.45
C PRO A 71 -26.38 49.98 15.78
N ASP A 72 -26.50 48.73 15.31
CA ASP A 72 -27.63 47.84 15.61
C ASP A 72 -27.57 47.30 17.04
N ALA A 73 -26.42 47.42 17.73
CA ALA A 73 -26.31 47.07 19.15
C ALA A 73 -27.16 47.96 20.07
N LYS A 74 -27.70 49.08 19.58
CA LYS A 74 -28.60 49.93 20.36
C LYS A 74 -30.01 49.34 20.50
N GLU A 75 -30.46 48.54 19.54
CA GLU A 75 -31.73 47.80 19.62
C GLU A 75 -31.56 46.53 20.46
N HIS A 76 -30.37 45.92 20.40
CA HIS A 76 -29.93 44.82 21.26
C HIS A 76 -29.19 45.34 22.49
N LYS A 77 -29.90 45.97 23.44
CA LYS A 77 -29.35 46.44 24.74
C LYS A 77 -28.19 45.56 25.26
N ASN A 78 -26.91 45.94 25.06
CA ASN A 78 -25.67 45.43 25.68
C ASN A 78 -24.55 44.85 24.76
N ALA A 79 -24.18 45.45 23.62
CA ALA A 79 -22.80 45.20 23.12
C ALA A 79 -21.79 45.94 24.04
N GLN A 80 -20.84 45.21 24.64
CA GLN A 80 -19.94 45.75 25.68
C GLN A 80 -18.46 45.43 25.44
N THR A 81 -18.12 44.86 24.29
CA THR A 81 -16.75 44.47 23.94
C THR A 81 -16.26 45.22 22.72
N ARG A 82 -14.94 45.39 22.61
CA ARG A 82 -14.27 46.03 21.48
C ARG A 82 -13.24 45.10 20.90
N MET A 83 -13.23 44.91 19.59
CA MET A 83 -12.23 44.07 18.92
C MET A 83 -10.80 44.57 19.17
N GLY A 84 -10.60 45.90 19.26
CA GLY A 84 -9.29 46.50 19.53
C GLY A 84 -8.71 46.18 20.93
N ASP A 85 -9.53 45.72 21.87
CA ASP A 85 -9.11 45.42 23.24
C ASP A 85 -8.53 44.01 23.42
N ILE A 86 -8.62 43.15 22.39
CA ILE A 86 -8.03 41.80 22.39
C ILE A 86 -6.52 41.89 22.74
N PRO A 87 -6.02 41.09 23.69
CA PRO A 87 -4.67 41.23 24.21
C PRO A 87 -3.62 40.62 23.26
N LYS A 88 -2.34 40.98 23.44
CA LYS A 88 -1.23 40.54 22.57
C LYS A 88 -1.00 39.02 22.60
N GLU A 89 -1.50 38.34 23.62
CA GLU A 89 -1.45 36.88 23.80
C GLU A 89 -2.31 36.13 22.78
N VAL A 90 -3.17 36.83 22.03
CA VAL A 90 -3.92 36.31 20.88
C VAL A 90 -3.18 36.76 19.61
N ASP A 91 -2.42 35.88 18.97
CA ASP A 91 -1.59 36.25 17.82
C ASP A 91 -2.44 36.54 16.56
N LEU A 92 -3.52 35.78 16.35
CA LEU A 92 -4.37 35.83 15.16
C LEU A 92 -5.81 36.18 15.53
N VAL A 93 -6.30 37.33 15.05
CA VAL A 93 -7.69 37.78 15.24
C VAL A 93 -8.48 37.53 13.96
N LEU A 94 -9.55 36.74 14.05
CA LEU A 94 -10.44 36.44 12.93
C LEU A 94 -11.72 37.26 13.07
N ALA A 95 -11.90 38.28 12.23
CA ALA A 95 -13.09 39.12 12.22
C ALA A 95 -14.25 38.35 11.56
N PHE A 96 -15.15 37.83 12.40
CA PHE A 96 -16.27 36.98 11.97
C PHE A 96 -17.52 37.80 11.68
N TYR A 97 -17.94 37.81 10.42
CA TYR A 97 -19.17 38.45 9.99
C TYR A 97 -20.28 37.39 9.86
N ASP A 98 -21.45 37.66 10.43
CA ASP A 98 -22.69 36.99 10.01
C ASP A 98 -22.94 37.32 8.52
N ASN A 99 -23.85 36.62 7.83
CA ASN A 99 -24.10 36.67 6.38
C ASN A 99 -24.33 38.07 5.75
N GLU A 100 -24.26 39.14 6.54
CA GLU A 100 -24.32 40.54 6.16
C GLU A 100 -23.06 41.28 6.65
N MET A 101 -22.32 41.87 5.72
CA MET A 101 -21.10 42.65 6.01
C MET A 101 -21.35 43.95 6.79
N ALA A 102 -20.29 44.47 7.40
CA ALA A 102 -20.20 45.85 7.90
C ALA A 102 -21.28 46.24 8.92
N ARG A 103 -21.09 45.76 10.15
CA ARG A 103 -21.81 46.26 11.33
C ARG A 103 -21.03 47.37 12.06
N VAL A 104 -19.69 47.44 11.96
CA VAL A 104 -18.88 48.49 12.63
C VAL A 104 -18.48 49.61 11.66
N PRO A 105 -18.54 50.91 12.05
CA PRO A 105 -18.08 52.01 11.22
C PRO A 105 -16.62 51.85 10.76
N GLU A 106 -16.35 52.09 9.47
CA GLU A 106 -15.03 51.83 8.85
C GLU A 106 -13.87 52.49 9.60
N LYS A 107 -14.02 53.77 10.00
CA LYS A 107 -12.98 54.50 10.75
C LYS A 107 -12.67 53.86 12.09
N VAL A 108 -13.66 53.26 12.75
CA VAL A 108 -13.50 52.58 14.04
C VAL A 108 -12.80 51.25 13.83
N MET A 109 -13.24 50.45 12.85
CA MET A 109 -12.62 49.17 12.52
C MET A 109 -11.14 49.34 12.12
N LYS A 110 -10.80 50.32 11.28
CA LYS A 110 -9.40 50.64 10.94
C LYS A 110 -8.57 51.00 12.17
N LYS A 111 -9.14 51.78 13.09
CA LYS A 111 -8.47 52.12 14.36
C LYS A 111 -8.20 50.87 15.19
N TYR A 112 -9.13 49.93 15.28
CA TYR A 112 -8.92 48.66 15.98
C TYR A 112 -7.83 47.82 15.32
N VAL A 113 -7.82 47.72 14.00
CA VAL A 113 -6.75 47.03 13.25
C VAL A 113 -5.38 47.64 13.55
N ASP A 114 -5.26 48.98 13.52
CA ASP A 114 -4.01 49.67 13.86
C ASP A 114 -3.57 49.41 15.32
N GLU A 115 -4.51 49.31 16.27
CA GLU A 115 -4.25 48.96 17.67
C GLU A 115 -3.73 47.52 17.82
N LEU A 116 -4.31 46.57 17.09
CA LEU A 116 -3.92 45.16 17.09
C LEU A 116 -2.57 44.95 16.39
N HIS A 117 -2.31 45.65 15.28
CA HIS A 117 -1.00 45.63 14.59
C HIS A 117 0.13 46.12 15.49
N LYS A 118 -0.11 47.14 16.32
CA LYS A 118 0.89 47.63 17.30
C LYS A 118 1.23 46.59 18.38
N LYS A 119 0.34 45.64 18.62
CA LYS A 119 0.56 44.49 19.52
C LYS A 119 1.25 43.32 18.81
N GLY A 120 1.50 43.40 17.50
CA GLY A 120 2.14 42.36 16.69
C GLY A 120 1.17 41.32 16.10
N GLN A 121 -0.14 41.54 16.26
CA GLN A 121 -1.19 40.60 15.86
C GLN A 121 -1.51 40.75 14.37
N LYS A 122 -1.98 39.66 13.74
CA LYS A 122 -2.61 39.72 12.41
C LYS A 122 -4.12 39.68 12.53
N VAL A 123 -4.82 40.45 11.70
CA VAL A 123 -6.29 40.50 11.62
C VAL A 123 -6.74 39.93 10.28
N VAL A 124 -7.58 38.90 10.26
CA VAL A 124 -8.05 38.23 9.05
C VAL A 124 -9.57 38.34 8.95
N GLY A 125 -10.10 38.62 7.76
CA GLY A 125 -11.55 38.64 7.54
C GLY A 125 -12.07 37.25 7.18
N SER A 126 -13.03 36.74 7.96
CA SER A 126 -13.64 35.43 7.73
C SER A 126 -14.88 35.54 6.84
N ILE A 127 -14.98 34.64 5.86
CA ILE A 127 -16.08 34.57 4.90
C ILE A 127 -16.60 33.13 4.79
N PHE A 128 -17.91 32.97 4.68
CA PHE A 128 -18.49 31.67 4.35
C PHE A 128 -18.16 31.27 2.91
N VAL A 129 -17.90 29.97 2.68
CA VAL A 129 -17.53 29.41 1.37
C VAL A 129 -18.53 29.74 0.26
N HIS A 130 -19.82 29.88 0.59
CA HIS A 130 -20.86 30.17 -0.40
C HIS A 130 -20.67 31.52 -1.09
N LEU A 131 -19.93 32.48 -0.50
CA LEU A 131 -19.59 33.74 -1.17
C LEU A 131 -18.75 33.54 -2.43
N LEU A 132 -18.10 32.39 -2.59
CA LEU A 132 -17.32 32.08 -3.78
C LEU A 132 -18.20 31.62 -4.94
N TYR A 133 -19.42 31.13 -4.70
CA TYR A 133 -20.25 30.53 -5.76
C TYR A 133 -21.75 30.90 -5.77
N ASP A 134 -22.35 31.32 -4.66
CA ASP A 134 -23.76 31.70 -4.55
C ASP A 134 -23.97 33.23 -4.56
N ASP A 135 -25.20 33.70 -4.49
CA ASP A 135 -25.48 35.13 -4.40
C ASP A 135 -25.05 35.70 -3.05
N ILE A 136 -24.53 36.92 -3.06
CA ILE A 136 -24.00 37.57 -1.86
C ILE A 136 -25.05 38.51 -1.27
N LYS A 137 -25.39 38.28 0.00
CA LYS A 137 -26.18 39.24 0.79
C LYS A 137 -25.25 40.31 1.34
N TYR A 138 -25.72 41.55 1.37
CA TYR A 138 -24.98 42.67 1.94
C TYR A 138 -25.89 43.54 2.80
N ASN A 139 -25.29 44.22 3.78
CA ASN A 139 -26.02 45.11 4.69
C ASN A 139 -26.54 46.33 3.93
N LYS A 140 -27.78 46.75 4.22
CA LYS A 140 -28.43 47.92 3.63
C LYS A 140 -27.61 49.21 3.74
N ASN A 141 -26.79 49.36 4.78
CA ASN A 141 -25.93 50.53 4.95
C ASN A 141 -24.82 50.63 3.89
N LEU A 142 -24.53 49.53 3.17
CA LEU A 142 -23.60 49.51 2.03
C LEU A 142 -24.33 49.64 0.69
N GLU A 143 -25.66 49.77 0.67
CA GLU A 143 -26.44 49.75 -0.56
C GLU A 143 -26.05 50.89 -1.50
N GLU A 144 -25.92 52.13 -1.02
CA GLU A 144 -25.52 53.25 -1.87
C GLU A 144 -24.14 53.04 -2.51
N GLU A 145 -23.15 52.59 -1.72
CA GLU A 145 -21.78 52.31 -2.19
C GLU A 145 -21.73 51.15 -3.19
N ILE A 146 -22.47 50.07 -2.92
CA ILE A 146 -22.55 48.90 -3.81
C ILE A 146 -23.30 49.26 -5.09
N GLN A 147 -24.37 50.07 -5.00
CA GLN A 147 -25.09 50.57 -6.18
C GLN A 147 -24.24 51.55 -6.99
N GLU A 148 -23.42 52.40 -6.38
CA GLU A 148 -22.51 53.26 -7.13
C GLU A 148 -21.48 52.41 -7.91
N LYS A 149 -20.91 51.39 -7.28
CA LYS A 149 -19.83 50.58 -7.86
C LYS A 149 -20.31 49.47 -8.80
N TYR A 150 -21.47 48.88 -8.53
CA TYR A 150 -22.02 47.72 -9.25
C TYR A 150 -23.41 48.00 -9.88
N GLY A 151 -24.02 49.17 -9.64
CA GLY A 151 -25.35 49.59 -10.14
C GLY A 151 -25.57 49.47 -11.64
N ASN A 152 -24.53 49.79 -12.41
CA ASN A 152 -24.57 49.80 -13.88
C ASN A 152 -24.18 48.43 -14.50
N THR A 153 -24.08 47.38 -13.69
CA THR A 153 -23.72 46.03 -14.13
C THR A 153 -24.93 45.10 -14.13
N GLU A 154 -24.85 43.97 -14.82
CA GLU A 154 -25.89 42.92 -14.83
C GLU A 154 -26.05 42.19 -13.48
N TYR A 155 -25.31 42.60 -12.44
CA TYR A 155 -25.14 41.86 -11.21
C TYR A 155 -26.20 42.12 -10.12
N LEU A 156 -27.06 43.13 -10.30
CA LEU A 156 -28.09 43.46 -9.31
C LEU A 156 -29.45 42.90 -9.72
N LYS A 157 -30.01 42.01 -8.90
CA LYS A 157 -31.41 41.58 -8.97
C LYS A 157 -32.07 41.85 -7.62
N LYS A 158 -33.23 42.52 -7.63
CA LYS A 158 -34.11 42.59 -6.47
C LYS A 158 -34.78 41.23 -6.26
N ASP A 159 -34.59 40.64 -5.08
CA ASP A 159 -35.35 39.49 -4.59
C ASP A 159 -36.14 39.92 -3.35
N GLY A 160 -37.36 40.45 -3.58
CA GLY A 160 -38.20 41.03 -2.51
C GLY A 160 -37.53 42.21 -1.81
N ASP A 161 -37.50 42.18 -0.47
CA ASP A 161 -36.96 43.24 0.40
C ASP A 161 -35.47 43.08 0.74
N ARG A 162 -34.76 42.10 0.15
CA ARG A 162 -33.36 41.81 0.48
C ARG A 162 -32.38 42.39 -0.54
N SER A 163 -31.30 42.99 -0.05
CA SER A 163 -30.20 43.53 -0.84
C SER A 163 -29.22 42.42 -1.20
N VAL A 164 -29.29 41.93 -2.45
CA VAL A 164 -28.54 40.77 -2.96
C VAL A 164 -27.72 41.14 -4.19
N LEU A 165 -26.49 40.63 -4.28
CA LEU A 165 -25.56 40.81 -5.40
C LEU A 165 -25.27 39.46 -6.07
N ARG A 166 -25.56 39.36 -7.37
CA ARG A 166 -25.40 38.14 -8.19
C ARG A 166 -24.36 38.37 -9.27
N PHE A 167 -23.19 37.77 -9.14
CA PHE A 167 -22.18 37.79 -10.20
C PHE A 167 -22.49 36.76 -11.30
N SER A 168 -22.22 37.09 -12.56
CA SER A 168 -22.33 36.12 -13.67
C SER A 168 -21.32 34.96 -13.48
N ASN A 169 -21.66 33.77 -13.96
CA ASN A 169 -20.78 32.61 -13.91
C ASN A 169 -19.89 32.54 -15.17
N ASP A 170 -19.14 33.62 -15.41
CA ASP A 170 -18.15 33.77 -16.48
C ASP A 170 -16.89 34.46 -15.93
N ASP A 171 -15.82 34.53 -16.71
CA ASP A 171 -14.53 35.04 -16.22
C ASP A 171 -14.61 36.50 -15.72
N LYS A 172 -15.51 37.33 -16.28
CA LYS A 172 -15.71 38.72 -15.84
C LYS A 172 -16.44 38.75 -14.50
N GLY A 173 -17.49 37.93 -14.34
CA GLY A 173 -18.21 37.79 -13.08
C GLY A 173 -17.35 37.19 -11.97
N HIS A 174 -16.49 36.21 -12.28
CA HIS A 174 -15.54 35.64 -11.33
C HIS A 174 -14.51 36.67 -10.87
N GLN A 175 -13.97 37.47 -11.79
CA GLN A 175 -13.08 38.59 -11.48
C GLN A 175 -13.76 39.62 -10.59
N ALA A 176 -14.96 40.07 -10.96
CA ALA A 176 -15.72 41.06 -10.18
C ALA A 176 -16.06 40.55 -8.78
N ARG A 177 -16.37 39.26 -8.64
CA ARG A 177 -16.62 38.61 -7.35
C ARG A 177 -15.36 38.55 -6.48
N ALA A 178 -14.22 38.14 -7.04
CA ALA A 178 -12.96 38.10 -6.30
C ALA A 178 -12.54 39.51 -5.83
N GLU A 179 -12.69 40.53 -6.69
CA GLU A 179 -12.42 41.93 -6.34
C GLU A 179 -13.37 42.45 -5.25
N PHE A 180 -14.65 42.07 -5.31
CA PHE A 180 -15.63 42.40 -4.28
C PHE A 180 -15.22 41.81 -2.92
N ILE A 181 -14.89 40.51 -2.88
CA ILE A 181 -14.45 39.83 -1.66
C ILE A 181 -13.20 40.51 -1.08
N LEU A 182 -12.15 40.70 -1.90
CA LEU A 182 -10.91 41.34 -1.47
C LEU A 182 -11.13 42.77 -0.99
N HIS A 183 -12.05 43.51 -1.61
CA HIS A 183 -12.33 44.87 -1.19
C HIS A 183 -13.00 44.90 0.18
N TYR A 184 -14.16 44.25 0.33
CA TYR A 184 -15.01 44.45 1.51
C TYR A 184 -14.62 43.60 2.72
N TYR A 185 -14.01 42.43 2.51
CA TYR A 185 -13.58 41.54 3.59
C TYR A 185 -12.09 41.64 3.91
N MET A 186 -11.34 42.52 3.23
CA MET A 186 -9.90 42.68 3.52
C MET A 186 -9.41 44.13 3.36
N ASN A 187 -9.35 44.64 2.13
CA ASN A 187 -8.68 45.91 1.83
C ASN A 187 -9.34 47.12 2.48
N LYS A 188 -10.68 47.11 2.60
CA LYS A 188 -11.45 48.21 3.20
C LYS A 188 -11.03 48.49 4.64
N TYR A 189 -10.62 47.48 5.39
CA TYR A 189 -10.21 47.61 6.79
C TYR A 189 -8.70 47.41 7.02
N ASN A 190 -7.92 47.24 5.95
CA ASN A 190 -6.50 46.90 6.00
C ASN A 190 -6.20 45.58 6.74
N PHE A 191 -7.05 44.57 6.56
CA PHE A 191 -6.78 43.24 7.13
C PHE A 191 -5.58 42.56 6.47
N ASP A 192 -5.01 41.59 7.18
CA ASP A 192 -3.82 40.82 6.85
C ASP A 192 -4.13 39.53 6.11
N GLY A 193 -5.38 39.29 5.72
CA GLY A 193 -5.73 38.10 4.95
C GLY A 193 -7.22 37.83 4.87
N LEU A 194 -7.53 36.65 4.32
CA LEU A 194 -8.86 36.08 4.25
C LEU A 194 -8.89 34.68 4.86
N ASP A 195 -9.99 34.36 5.50
CA ASP A 195 -10.32 33.05 6.05
C ASP A 195 -11.60 32.53 5.39
N ILE A 196 -11.58 31.30 4.88
CA ILE A 196 -12.70 30.69 4.17
C ILE A 196 -13.30 29.58 5.03
N ASP A 197 -14.48 29.86 5.57
CA ASP A 197 -15.31 28.95 6.36
C ASP A 197 -16.04 27.97 5.44
N MET A 198 -15.51 26.75 5.41
CA MET A 198 -16.07 25.64 4.67
C MET A 198 -16.81 24.67 5.59
N GLU A 199 -18.11 24.94 5.76
CA GLU A 199 -19.05 24.07 6.48
C GLU A 199 -20.17 23.50 5.57
N LYS A 200 -19.83 23.12 4.34
CA LYS A 200 -20.77 22.46 3.41
C LYS A 200 -20.42 21.00 3.22
N THR A 201 -21.43 20.15 3.25
CA THR A 201 -21.26 18.74 2.86
C THR A 201 -20.85 18.65 1.39
N LYS A 202 -20.21 17.53 1.01
CA LYS A 202 -19.89 17.23 -0.39
C LYS A 202 -21.13 17.28 -1.28
N ALA A 203 -22.29 16.88 -0.76
CA ALA A 203 -23.55 16.93 -1.48
C ALA A 203 -24.06 18.37 -1.72
N GLU A 204 -23.93 19.26 -0.72
CA GLU A 204 -24.27 20.69 -0.86
C GLU A 204 -23.28 21.44 -1.76
N PHE A 205 -22.03 20.98 -1.81
CA PHE A 205 -20.98 21.57 -2.65
C PHE A 205 -21.04 21.09 -4.12
N ASN A 206 -21.66 19.93 -4.38
CA ASN A 206 -21.74 19.34 -5.72
C ASN A 206 -22.41 20.29 -6.74
N GLY A 207 -21.75 20.49 -7.87
CA GLY A 207 -22.17 21.40 -8.94
C GLY A 207 -21.74 22.86 -8.72
N LYS A 208 -20.96 23.16 -7.69
CA LYS A 208 -20.42 24.51 -7.37
C LYS A 208 -18.91 24.62 -7.59
N GLU A 209 -18.25 23.51 -7.91
CA GLU A 209 -16.80 23.38 -7.98
C GLU A 209 -16.19 24.35 -8.99
N ASP A 210 -16.72 24.42 -10.20
CA ASP A 210 -16.14 25.27 -11.26
C ASP A 210 -16.05 26.73 -10.86
N GLN A 211 -17.13 27.27 -10.28
CA GLN A 211 -17.17 28.67 -9.85
C GLN A 211 -16.30 28.88 -8.61
N TYR A 212 -16.37 27.99 -7.63
CA TYR A 212 -15.50 28.02 -6.45
C TYR A 212 -14.02 28.03 -6.85
N ASN A 213 -13.61 27.11 -7.73
CA ASN A 213 -12.23 26.94 -8.18
C ASN A 213 -11.70 28.20 -8.85
N LYS A 214 -12.46 28.75 -9.81
CA LYS A 214 -12.07 29.96 -10.54
C LYS A 214 -11.95 31.18 -9.63
N VAL A 215 -12.88 31.36 -8.71
CA VAL A 215 -12.84 32.49 -7.77
C VAL A 215 -11.69 32.32 -6.77
N LEU A 216 -11.49 31.12 -6.23
CA LEU A 216 -10.38 30.81 -5.33
C LEU A 216 -9.02 30.98 -6.03
N ASP A 217 -8.89 30.59 -7.30
CA ASP A 217 -7.68 30.84 -8.10
C ASP A 217 -7.37 32.35 -8.17
N LEU A 218 -8.38 33.17 -8.42
CA LEU A 218 -8.22 34.63 -8.48
C LEU A 218 -7.83 35.22 -7.12
N LEU A 219 -8.44 34.75 -6.03
CA LEU A 219 -8.06 35.15 -4.67
C LEU A 219 -6.62 34.75 -4.35
N SER A 220 -6.21 33.52 -4.69
CA SER A 220 -4.86 33.00 -4.38
C SER A 220 -3.72 33.74 -5.06
N LYS A 221 -4.01 34.52 -6.12
CA LYS A 221 -3.03 35.43 -6.76
C LYS A 221 -2.78 36.69 -5.93
N LYS A 222 -3.60 36.98 -4.92
CA LYS A 222 -3.57 38.20 -4.10
C LYS A 222 -3.31 37.92 -2.62
N VAL A 223 -3.75 36.77 -2.13
CA VAL A 223 -3.56 36.31 -0.75
C VAL A 223 -3.02 34.88 -0.71
N GLY A 224 -2.37 34.49 0.37
CA GLY A 224 -1.86 33.14 0.56
C GLY A 224 -0.49 32.88 -0.06
N PRO A 225 0.04 31.64 0.04
CA PRO A 225 1.37 31.26 -0.43
C PRO A 225 1.62 31.50 -1.92
N LYS A 226 0.56 31.56 -2.74
CA LYS A 226 0.65 31.74 -4.20
C LYS A 226 0.70 33.20 -4.64
N SER A 227 0.50 34.15 -3.72
CA SER A 227 0.35 35.56 -4.04
C SER A 227 1.66 36.36 -3.98
N ASN A 228 2.71 35.82 -3.36
CA ASN A 228 3.95 36.55 -3.03
C ASN A 228 3.73 37.82 -2.16
N THR A 229 2.60 37.93 -1.46
CA THR A 229 2.31 39.03 -0.52
C THR A 229 2.50 38.61 0.94
N ASP A 230 2.34 39.57 1.85
CA ASP A 230 2.29 39.37 3.30
C ASP A 230 0.89 38.96 3.81
N LYS A 231 -0.06 38.73 2.91
CA LYS A 231 -1.45 38.43 3.24
C LYS A 231 -1.70 36.92 3.37
N LEU A 232 -2.34 36.53 4.46
CA LEU A 232 -2.72 35.16 4.77
C LEU A 232 -3.94 34.71 3.94
N LEU A 233 -3.94 33.44 3.56
CA LEU A 233 -5.16 32.75 3.14
C LEU A 233 -5.37 31.51 4.02
N ILE A 234 -6.48 31.46 4.73
CA ILE A 234 -6.82 30.43 5.72
C ILE A 234 -8.02 29.62 5.23
N TYR A 235 -8.02 28.34 5.57
CA TYR A 235 -9.14 27.43 5.35
C TYR A 235 -9.61 26.89 6.69
N ASP A 236 -10.81 27.26 7.12
CA ASP A 236 -11.42 26.70 8.33
C ASP A 236 -12.58 25.75 7.98
N THR A 237 -12.71 24.68 8.76
CA THR A 237 -13.71 23.65 8.45
C THR A 237 -14.02 22.70 9.62
N THR A 238 -15.16 22.02 9.49
CA THR A 238 -15.55 20.83 10.25
C THR A 238 -15.36 19.52 9.47
N TYR A 239 -14.88 19.57 8.22
CA TYR A 239 -14.80 18.42 7.29
C TYR A 239 -13.37 17.95 7.04
N SER A 240 -13.23 16.72 6.54
CA SER A 240 -11.94 16.10 6.26
C SER A 240 -11.18 16.77 5.11
N ALA A 241 -9.87 16.56 5.09
CA ALA A 241 -8.99 17.10 4.05
C ALA A 241 -9.28 16.52 2.65
N PHE A 242 -10.04 15.44 2.55
CA PHE A 242 -10.47 14.83 1.28
C PHE A 242 -11.73 15.51 0.70
N HIS A 243 -12.23 16.56 1.34
CA HIS A 243 -13.27 17.38 0.75
C HIS A 243 -12.72 18.07 -0.52
N PRO A 244 -13.45 18.05 -1.66
CA PRO A 244 -12.96 18.61 -2.93
C PRO A 244 -12.56 20.09 -2.87
N ALA A 245 -13.20 20.86 -1.98
CA ALA A 245 -12.85 22.26 -1.73
C ALA A 245 -11.40 22.42 -1.21
N PHE A 246 -10.87 21.45 -0.45
CA PHE A 246 -9.51 21.49 0.09
C PHE A 246 -8.50 20.65 -0.70
N GLU A 247 -8.81 19.39 -1.01
CA GLU A 247 -7.83 18.41 -1.52
C GLU A 247 -7.08 18.92 -2.77
N SER A 248 -7.82 19.52 -3.70
CA SER A 248 -7.31 20.09 -4.96
C SER A 248 -6.62 21.45 -4.80
N HIS A 249 -6.71 22.08 -3.62
CA HIS A 249 -6.31 23.48 -3.38
C HIS A 249 -5.42 23.68 -2.14
N LYS A 250 -5.01 22.59 -1.49
CA LYS A 250 -4.19 22.57 -0.26
C LYS A 250 -2.95 23.46 -0.30
N ASP A 251 -2.38 23.72 -1.47
CA ASP A 251 -1.20 24.55 -1.67
C ASP A 251 -1.48 26.05 -1.71
N LYS A 252 -2.75 26.46 -1.68
CA LYS A 252 -3.20 27.86 -1.64
C LYS A 252 -3.35 28.40 -0.21
N PHE A 253 -3.28 27.57 0.82
CA PHE A 253 -3.54 27.96 2.19
C PHE A 253 -2.27 28.02 3.05
N ASP A 254 -2.16 29.07 3.85
CA ASP A 254 -1.12 29.25 4.88
C ASP A 254 -1.42 28.40 6.11
N LEU A 255 -2.67 28.45 6.58
CA LEU A 255 -3.15 27.75 7.77
C LEU A 255 -4.45 27.00 7.47
N VAL A 256 -4.68 25.92 8.23
CA VAL A 256 -5.91 25.16 8.27
C VAL A 256 -6.44 25.16 9.69
N LEU A 257 -7.67 25.62 9.90
CA LEU A 257 -8.33 25.68 11.19
C LEU A 257 -9.40 24.58 11.26
N ILE A 258 -9.17 23.57 12.09
CA ILE A 258 -10.11 22.46 12.27
C ILE A 258 -10.96 22.72 13.52
N GLN A 259 -12.26 22.88 13.32
CA GLN A 259 -13.19 23.12 14.42
C GLN A 259 -13.52 21.82 15.16
N LEU A 260 -13.09 21.70 16.42
CA LEU A 260 -13.23 20.47 17.22
C LEU A 260 -14.06 20.69 18.49
N TYR A 261 -15.18 21.40 18.39
CA TYR A 261 -15.94 21.78 19.59
C TYR A 261 -16.59 20.57 20.27
N GLY A 262 -16.55 20.55 21.61
CA GLY A 262 -17.24 19.57 22.46
C GLY A 262 -16.55 18.21 22.63
N GLY A 263 -16.98 17.47 23.67
CA GLY A 263 -16.33 16.23 24.08
C GLY A 263 -16.33 15.12 23.01
N ARG A 264 -17.36 15.07 22.16
CA ARG A 264 -17.40 14.07 21.08
C ARG A 264 -16.31 14.31 20.03
N SER A 265 -15.96 15.57 19.77
CA SER A 265 -14.93 15.95 18.81
C SER A 265 -13.54 15.70 19.38
N GLU A 266 -13.31 16.00 20.66
CA GLU A 266 -12.08 15.62 21.39
C GLU A 266 -11.83 14.12 21.32
N TYR A 267 -12.79 13.30 21.76
CA TYR A 267 -12.64 11.83 21.77
C TYR A 267 -12.28 11.24 20.40
N LYS A 268 -12.86 11.78 19.31
CA LYS A 268 -12.63 11.29 17.95
C LYS A 268 -11.28 11.72 17.36
N ASN A 269 -10.66 12.77 17.89
CA ASN A 269 -9.50 13.41 17.26
C ASN A 269 -8.23 13.41 18.11
N THR A 270 -8.30 12.99 19.39
CA THR A 270 -7.13 12.84 20.26
C THR A 270 -6.86 11.36 20.57
N GLU A 271 -6.02 10.70 19.75
CA GLU A 271 -5.40 9.35 19.89
C GLU A 271 -6.27 8.12 20.25
N HIS A 272 -7.52 8.27 20.72
CA HIS A 272 -8.27 7.19 21.37
C HIS A 272 -9.29 6.48 20.47
N TYR A 273 -9.45 6.93 19.22
CA TYR A 273 -10.37 6.30 18.27
C TYR A 273 -9.78 5.09 17.51
N VAL A 274 -8.45 4.90 17.53
CA VAL A 274 -7.79 3.85 16.74
C VAL A 274 -8.07 2.42 17.26
N ASN A 275 -8.83 2.22 18.35
CA ASN A 275 -9.00 0.86 18.87
C ASN A 275 -10.30 0.49 19.59
N SER A 276 -11.43 1.14 19.30
CA SER A 276 -12.69 0.67 19.90
C SER A 276 -13.93 0.76 19.01
N GLN A 277 -14.27 -0.38 18.41
CA GLN A 277 -15.61 -0.85 18.03
C GLN A 277 -16.26 -0.24 16.76
N LYS A 278 -16.64 -1.17 15.88
CA LYS A 278 -17.30 -1.01 14.57
C LYS A 278 -18.80 -0.71 14.63
N GLU A 279 -19.40 -0.52 15.80
CA GLU A 279 -20.85 -0.43 15.90
C GLU A 279 -21.23 0.60 16.97
N ALA A 280 -21.76 1.74 16.52
CA ALA A 280 -23.03 2.31 16.99
C ALA A 280 -23.11 3.85 16.79
N VAL A 281 -24.33 4.27 16.42
CA VAL A 281 -24.93 5.60 16.53
C VAL A 281 -24.60 6.63 15.43
N GLY A 282 -25.56 6.74 14.50
CA GLY A 282 -25.56 7.65 13.38
C GLY A 282 -25.40 9.12 13.76
N ILE A 283 -24.46 9.78 13.08
CA ILE A 283 -24.55 11.17 12.65
C ILE A 283 -23.93 11.24 11.26
N GLN A 284 -24.73 11.68 10.29
CA GLN A 284 -24.41 11.89 8.87
C GLN A 284 -23.32 12.96 8.59
N ARG A 285 -22.62 13.44 9.62
CA ARG A 285 -21.50 14.40 9.53
C ARG A 285 -20.12 13.73 9.60
N LEU A 286 -20.08 12.40 9.55
CA LEU A 286 -18.86 11.57 9.62
C LEU A 286 -18.85 10.43 8.59
N GLN A 287 -19.80 10.44 7.66
CA GLN A 287 -20.01 9.37 6.68
C GLN A 287 -18.92 9.28 5.59
N ASP A 288 -17.82 10.01 5.72
CA ASP A 288 -16.70 10.02 4.76
C ASP A 288 -15.33 9.76 5.45
N PHE A 289 -15.29 9.08 6.60
CA PHE A 289 -14.07 8.35 7.03
C PHE A 289 -13.91 7.01 6.27
N GLU A 290 -14.82 6.71 5.34
CA GLU A 290 -15.53 5.44 5.33
C GLU A 290 -14.92 4.28 4.51
N ASP A 291 -13.91 4.47 3.67
CA ASP A 291 -13.40 3.35 2.85
C ASP A 291 -11.97 2.88 3.19
N ASN A 292 -11.63 2.71 4.48
CA ASN A 292 -10.46 1.94 5.01
C ASN A 292 -9.20 2.68 5.51
N LYS A 293 -9.26 3.81 6.22
CA LYS A 293 -8.07 4.35 6.91
C LYS A 293 -8.41 4.87 8.30
N GLU A 294 -7.91 4.20 9.34
CA GLU A 294 -8.05 4.51 10.77
C GLU A 294 -7.41 5.87 11.16
N MET A 295 -7.88 6.98 10.58
CA MET A 295 -7.31 8.32 10.72
C MET A 295 -8.21 9.21 11.58
N THR A 296 -7.63 10.15 12.34
CA THR A 296 -8.37 11.28 12.94
C THR A 296 -8.58 12.40 11.91
N LEU A 297 -9.42 13.40 12.21
CA LEU A 297 -9.60 14.57 11.35
C LEU A 297 -8.26 15.31 11.14
N PHE A 298 -7.49 15.47 12.22
CA PHE A 298 -6.13 16.03 12.16
C PHE A 298 -5.23 15.21 11.23
N ASP A 299 -5.26 13.88 11.32
CA ASP A 299 -4.48 13.00 10.45
C ASP A 299 -4.86 13.16 8.98
N THR A 300 -6.14 13.40 8.66
CA THR A 300 -6.53 13.64 7.26
C THR A 300 -5.82 14.85 6.68
N PHE A 301 -5.74 15.95 7.41
CA PHE A 301 -5.02 17.16 6.98
C PHE A 301 -3.51 16.96 6.98
N LYS A 302 -2.96 16.35 8.04
CA LYS A 302 -1.53 16.03 8.13
C LYS A 302 -1.05 15.13 6.99
N SER A 303 -1.94 14.32 6.41
CA SER A 303 -1.62 13.50 5.23
C SER A 303 -1.42 14.31 3.94
N LEU A 304 -1.92 15.55 3.89
CA LEU A 304 -1.90 16.42 2.71
C LEU A 304 -1.05 17.69 2.90
N VAL A 305 -0.92 18.19 4.13
CA VAL A 305 -0.14 19.39 4.49
C VAL A 305 0.69 19.15 5.75
N GLY A 306 1.76 19.93 5.94
CA GLY A 306 2.57 19.88 7.16
C GLY A 306 1.76 20.28 8.41
N SER A 307 2.04 19.65 9.55
CA SER A 307 1.29 19.88 10.79
C SER A 307 1.50 21.28 11.37
N GLU A 308 2.61 21.92 11.02
CA GLU A 308 2.92 23.31 11.33
C GLU A 308 1.94 24.31 10.68
N LYS A 309 1.03 23.84 9.83
CA LYS A 309 -0.08 24.64 9.27
C LYS A 309 -1.42 24.40 9.94
N ILE A 310 -1.55 23.40 10.80
CA ILE A 310 -2.85 22.93 11.30
C ILE A 310 -3.08 23.46 12.72
N MET A 311 -4.20 24.15 12.91
CA MET A 311 -4.69 24.61 14.22
C MET A 311 -5.98 23.87 14.58
N ILE A 312 -6.20 23.61 15.87
CA ILE A 312 -7.44 22.99 16.37
C ILE A 312 -8.26 23.97 17.21
N GLY A 313 -9.58 23.91 17.05
CA GLY A 313 -10.50 24.89 17.61
C GLY A 313 -11.35 24.37 18.76
N PHE A 314 -11.58 25.23 19.76
CA PHE A 314 -12.61 25.10 20.78
C PHE A 314 -13.57 26.31 20.72
N SER A 315 -14.68 26.28 21.45
CA SER A 315 -15.63 27.41 21.53
C SER A 315 -15.78 27.94 22.95
N TYR A 316 -15.77 29.27 23.11
CA TYR A 316 -16.36 29.89 24.31
C TYR A 316 -17.87 29.73 24.32
N TYR A 317 -18.50 30.05 25.46
CA TYR A 317 -19.94 29.99 25.60
C TYR A 317 -20.63 31.19 24.91
N GLU A 318 -21.42 30.90 23.88
CA GLU A 318 -22.29 31.89 23.23
C GLU A 318 -23.57 32.12 24.04
N GLU A 319 -23.92 33.40 24.22
CA GLU A 319 -25.17 33.80 24.85
C GLU A 319 -26.39 33.22 24.14
N ASN A 320 -27.39 32.78 24.90
CA ASN A 320 -28.66 32.27 24.41
C ASN A 320 -28.57 31.04 23.50
N SER A 321 -27.49 30.24 23.61
CA SER A 321 -27.29 29.00 22.83
C SER A 321 -28.39 27.94 22.96
N HIS A 322 -29.34 28.13 23.87
CA HIS A 322 -30.55 27.32 24.03
C HIS A 322 -31.63 27.56 22.95
N THR A 323 -31.55 28.63 22.16
CA THR A 323 -32.65 29.11 21.30
C THR A 323 -32.58 28.69 19.82
N THR A 324 -31.44 28.18 19.33
CA THR A 324 -31.18 28.13 17.88
C THR A 324 -31.78 26.94 17.12
N LYS A 325 -32.45 25.97 17.77
CA LYS A 325 -33.30 24.95 17.13
C LYS A 325 -34.13 24.17 18.16
N ILE A 326 -35.18 24.80 18.69
CA ILE A 326 -36.13 24.11 19.58
C ILE A 326 -37.15 23.38 18.73
N LEU A 327 -36.82 22.15 18.35
CA LEU A 327 -37.78 21.22 17.76
C LEU A 327 -37.65 19.87 18.47
N THR A 328 -38.56 19.65 19.42
CA THR A 328 -38.90 18.38 20.08
C THR A 328 -37.87 17.78 21.07
N PRO A 329 -38.29 17.40 22.29
CA PRO A 329 -37.50 16.53 23.16
C PRO A 329 -37.11 15.22 22.46
N PRO A 330 -35.93 14.64 22.78
CA PRO A 330 -34.95 15.15 23.73
C PRO A 330 -34.22 16.38 23.20
N LEU A 331 -33.86 17.30 24.10
CA LEU A 331 -33.00 18.46 23.82
C LEU A 331 -31.72 18.01 23.11
N TYR A 332 -31.66 18.16 21.79
CA TYR A 332 -30.41 18.03 21.06
C TYR A 332 -29.64 19.33 21.23
N ASP A 333 -28.71 19.31 22.18
CA ASP A 333 -27.86 20.42 22.57
C ASP A 333 -26.81 20.69 21.48
N ASN A 334 -27.21 21.39 20.40
CA ASN A 334 -26.41 21.50 19.18
C ASN A 334 -25.40 22.66 19.19
N ASN A 335 -25.38 23.49 20.23
CA ASN A 335 -24.46 24.64 20.34
C ASN A 335 -23.98 24.91 21.78
N ARG A 336 -23.87 23.85 22.60
CA ARG A 336 -23.21 23.91 23.91
C ARG A 336 -22.10 22.87 23.97
N TRP A 337 -20.89 23.38 24.01
CA TRP A 337 -19.70 22.56 23.80
C TRP A 337 -19.04 22.14 25.11
N TYR A 338 -19.27 22.89 26.20
CA TYR A 338 -18.63 22.64 27.51
C TYR A 338 -17.09 22.59 27.40
N ASP A 339 -16.50 23.41 26.53
CA ASP A 339 -15.06 23.45 26.30
C ASP A 339 -14.30 24.22 27.39
N ILE A 340 -15.04 25.01 28.19
CA ILE A 340 -14.58 25.86 29.28
C ILE A 340 -15.33 25.52 30.60
N PRO A 341 -14.86 26.00 31.76
CA PRO A 341 -15.52 25.72 33.04
C PRO A 341 -16.99 26.18 33.10
N THR A 342 -17.81 25.42 33.84
CA THR A 342 -19.21 25.73 34.07
C THR A 342 -19.43 26.74 35.20
N THR A 343 -20.65 27.28 35.32
CA THR A 343 -21.07 28.21 36.38
C THR A 343 -20.90 27.66 37.80
N ASP A 344 -20.89 26.33 37.98
CA ASP A 344 -20.59 25.66 39.25
C ASP A 344 -19.11 25.26 39.42
N GLY A 345 -18.21 25.75 38.55
CA GLY A 345 -16.78 25.53 38.65
C GLY A 345 -16.32 24.13 38.24
N LYS A 346 -17.04 23.50 37.31
CA LYS A 346 -16.72 22.16 36.82
C LYS A 346 -16.24 22.15 35.37
N VAL A 347 -15.44 21.16 35.03
CA VAL A 347 -14.97 20.91 33.66
C VAL A 347 -15.43 19.54 33.19
N GLU A 348 -15.71 19.42 31.89
CA GLU A 348 -16.05 18.12 31.30
C GLU A 348 -14.77 17.29 31.05
N LYS A 349 -14.74 16.08 31.62
CA LYS A 349 -13.74 15.04 31.37
C LYS A 349 -14.38 13.85 30.66
N ILE A 350 -13.65 13.27 29.72
CA ILE A 350 -14.11 12.12 28.95
C ILE A 350 -13.58 10.84 29.61
N ILE A 351 -14.47 9.93 30.00
CA ILE A 351 -14.11 8.63 30.57
C ILE A 351 -14.04 7.57 29.46
N LYS A 352 -12.96 6.78 29.48
CA LYS A 352 -12.56 5.79 28.46
C LYS A 352 -13.64 4.76 28.07
N ASP A 353 -14.53 4.41 28.99
CA ASP A 353 -15.48 3.30 28.82
C ASP A 353 -16.93 3.74 28.51
N GLU A 354 -17.25 5.04 28.60
CA GLU A 354 -18.58 5.59 28.33
C GLU A 354 -18.53 6.65 27.21
N LYS A 355 -18.42 6.16 25.96
CA LYS A 355 -18.13 6.93 24.73
C LYS A 355 -19.04 8.12 24.38
N ASP A 356 -20.06 8.41 25.19
CA ASP A 356 -21.04 9.47 24.97
C ASP A 356 -21.39 10.26 26.25
N LYS A 357 -20.72 10.04 27.39
CA LYS A 357 -20.99 10.75 28.65
C LYS A 357 -19.72 11.39 29.22
N GLY A 358 -19.58 12.70 29.01
CA GLY A 358 -18.63 13.50 29.77
C GLY A 358 -19.05 13.57 31.24
N VAL A 359 -18.09 13.33 32.14
CA VAL A 359 -18.26 13.52 33.59
C VAL A 359 -17.76 14.91 33.94
N PHE A 360 -18.59 15.63 34.72
CA PHE A 360 -18.26 16.96 35.20
C PHE A 360 -17.64 16.85 36.58
N GLU A 361 -16.42 17.34 36.71
CA GLU A 361 -15.65 17.36 37.96
C GLU A 361 -15.19 18.78 38.26
N ASP A 362 -14.98 19.11 39.54
CA ASP A 362 -14.43 20.40 39.94
C ASP A 362 -13.09 20.65 39.23
N GLY A 363 -12.92 21.83 38.64
CA GLY A 363 -11.72 22.15 37.87
C GLY A 363 -11.67 23.60 37.42
N LYS A 364 -10.47 24.05 37.05
CA LYS A 364 -10.22 25.41 36.55
C LYS A 364 -10.08 25.41 35.02
N PHE A 365 -9.83 26.57 34.43
CA PHE A 365 -9.59 26.68 33.00
C PHE A 365 -8.42 25.80 32.53
N ALA A 366 -7.32 25.73 33.28
CA ALA A 366 -6.20 24.81 33.03
C ALA A 366 -6.56 23.31 32.93
N ASP A 367 -7.73 22.91 33.44
CA ASP A 367 -8.27 21.54 33.39
C ASP A 367 -9.30 21.34 32.26
N SER A 368 -9.74 22.43 31.63
CA SER A 368 -10.76 22.46 30.60
C SER A 368 -10.32 21.82 29.28
N ARG A 369 -11.26 21.60 28.35
CA ARG A 369 -10.93 21.08 27.02
C ARG A 369 -10.05 22.04 26.24
N ALA A 370 -10.29 23.34 26.36
CA ALA A 370 -9.45 24.37 25.73
C ALA A 370 -7.97 24.21 26.15
N ALA A 371 -7.71 24.06 27.44
CA ALA A 371 -6.37 23.82 27.97
C ALA A 371 -5.77 22.47 27.49
N ARG A 372 -6.59 21.42 27.39
CA ARG A 372 -6.14 20.13 26.83
C ARG A 372 -5.79 20.25 25.35
N TYR A 373 -6.52 21.03 24.56
CA TYR A 373 -6.16 21.31 23.16
C TYR A 373 -4.88 22.12 23.03
N ALA A 374 -4.63 23.08 23.93
CA ALA A 374 -3.36 23.78 23.98
C ALA A 374 -2.19 22.82 24.23
N LYS A 375 -2.32 21.92 25.21
CA LYS A 375 -1.29 20.92 25.58
C LYS A 375 -1.13 19.80 24.55
N TRP A 376 -2.19 19.45 23.82
CA TRP A 376 -2.19 18.33 22.88
C TRP A 376 -1.25 18.55 21.69
N GLN A 377 -0.49 17.53 21.31
CA GLN A 377 0.33 17.52 20.10
C GLN A 377 0.10 16.21 19.34
N PRO A 378 0.22 16.19 18.01
CA PRO A 378 0.27 14.93 17.28
C PRO A 378 1.51 14.12 17.68
N LYS A 379 1.42 12.80 17.59
CA LYS A 379 2.42 11.87 18.12
C LYS A 379 3.83 12.06 17.57
N ASP A 380 3.95 12.47 16.32
CA ASP A 380 5.17 12.48 15.49
C ASP A 380 5.48 13.87 14.92
N SER A 381 4.77 14.92 15.34
CA SER A 381 5.02 16.28 14.90
C SER A 381 4.46 17.33 15.89
N LEU A 382 4.49 18.61 15.53
CA LEU A 382 3.87 19.69 16.31
C LEU A 382 2.79 20.39 15.47
N LYS A 383 1.68 20.77 16.12
CA LYS A 383 0.61 21.57 15.49
C LYS A 383 1.04 23.04 15.36
N ALA A 384 0.34 23.82 14.55
CA ALA A 384 0.57 25.26 14.41
C ALA A 384 0.13 26.05 15.66
N GLY A 385 -0.93 25.60 16.32
CA GLY A 385 -1.55 26.32 17.43
C GLY A 385 -2.98 25.85 17.74
N VAL A 386 -3.73 26.72 18.43
CA VAL A 386 -5.15 26.54 18.73
C VAL A 386 -5.93 27.81 18.42
N PHE A 387 -7.24 27.71 18.29
CA PHE A 387 -8.11 28.87 18.20
C PHE A 387 -9.38 28.73 19.02
N SER A 388 -9.97 29.88 19.39
CA SER A 388 -11.26 29.95 20.08
C SER A 388 -12.33 30.59 19.20
N TYR A 389 -13.52 29.99 19.13
CA TYR A 389 -14.70 30.67 18.60
C TYR A 389 -15.38 31.54 19.68
N ALA A 390 -15.94 32.69 19.27
CA ALA A 390 -16.58 33.69 20.12
C ALA A 390 -15.66 34.27 21.22
N ILE A 391 -14.48 34.77 20.85
CA ILE A 391 -13.46 35.26 21.81
C ILE A 391 -13.94 36.43 22.68
N GLU A 392 -14.91 37.21 22.23
CA GLU A 392 -15.49 38.27 23.06
C GLU A 392 -16.32 37.73 24.24
N ARG A 393 -16.48 36.41 24.34
CA ARG A 393 -17.12 35.69 25.45
C ARG A 393 -16.10 35.03 26.39
N ASP A 394 -14.82 35.32 26.24
CA ASP A 394 -13.77 34.89 27.15
C ASP A 394 -14.11 35.26 28.61
N GLY A 395 -13.84 34.36 29.54
CA GLY A 395 -14.14 34.51 30.97
C GLY A 395 -15.59 34.21 31.35
N VAL A 396 -16.53 34.18 30.41
CA VAL A 396 -17.93 33.87 30.71
C VAL A 396 -18.08 32.36 30.96
N PRO A 397 -18.47 31.91 32.17
CA PRO A 397 -18.59 30.49 32.46
C PRO A 397 -19.73 29.86 31.67
N HIS A 398 -19.59 28.59 31.32
CA HIS A 398 -20.63 27.86 30.63
C HIS A 398 -21.79 27.53 31.58
N PRO A 399 -23.07 27.74 31.24
CA PRO A 399 -24.17 27.29 32.09
C PRO A 399 -24.12 25.79 32.33
N THR A 400 -24.52 25.33 33.52
CA THR A 400 -24.65 23.90 33.79
C THR A 400 -25.72 23.26 32.90
N LYS A 401 -25.71 21.92 32.80
CA LYS A 401 -26.79 21.16 32.16
C LYS A 401 -28.14 21.40 32.86
N ASP A 402 -28.13 21.56 34.18
CA ASP A 402 -29.33 21.85 34.96
C ASP A 402 -29.88 23.25 34.67
N ASP A 403 -29.00 24.26 34.55
CA ASP A 403 -29.37 25.61 34.11
C ASP A 403 -29.98 25.57 32.71
N ALA A 404 -29.43 24.75 31.80
CA ALA A 404 -29.97 24.51 30.46
C ALA A 404 -31.42 24.00 30.50
N ILE A 405 -31.64 22.96 31.30
CA ILE A 405 -32.94 22.30 31.44
C ILE A 405 -33.94 23.28 32.06
N LYS A 406 -33.52 24.04 33.08
CA LYS A 406 -34.35 25.08 33.71
C LYS A 406 -34.73 26.17 32.70
N ALA A 407 -33.77 26.69 31.95
CA ALA A 407 -34.01 27.70 30.90
C ALA A 407 -35.01 27.19 29.86
N TYR A 408 -34.81 25.96 29.36
CA TYR A 408 -35.73 25.33 28.41
C TYR A 408 -37.15 25.12 28.99
N ASN A 409 -37.25 24.67 30.23
CA ASN A 409 -38.54 24.46 30.89
C ASN A 409 -39.30 25.77 31.08
N GLU A 410 -38.62 26.89 31.37
CA GLU A 410 -39.26 28.20 31.44
C GLU A 410 -39.61 28.75 30.04
N TYR A 411 -38.70 28.57 29.08
CA TYR A 411 -38.91 28.99 27.68
C TYR A 411 -40.14 28.29 27.06
N SER A 412 -40.26 26.97 27.25
CA SER A 412 -41.36 26.15 26.72
C SER A 412 -42.75 26.46 27.31
N LYS A 413 -42.85 27.25 28.39
CA LYS A 413 -44.14 27.73 28.93
C LYS A 413 -44.75 28.86 28.11
N ASN A 414 -43.98 29.54 27.27
CA ASN A 414 -44.41 30.71 26.51
C ASN A 414 -44.84 30.30 25.10
N LYS A 415 -45.92 29.53 24.93
CA LYS A 415 -46.41 29.08 23.60
C LYS A 415 -47.50 29.98 23.01
N LYS A 416 -47.55 30.09 21.67
CA LYS A 416 -48.71 30.53 20.87
C LYS A 416 -49.62 29.33 20.54
N ASN A 417 -50.85 29.60 20.11
CA ASN A 417 -51.77 28.56 19.63
C ASN A 417 -51.14 27.78 18.47
N ASN A 418 -51.09 26.44 18.56
CA ASN A 418 -50.41 25.45 17.68
C ASN A 418 -48.95 25.06 18.04
N ASP A 419 -48.57 25.02 19.33
CA ASP A 419 -47.27 24.51 19.83
C ASP A 419 -46.01 25.31 19.42
N GLU A 420 -46.17 26.40 18.67
CA GLU A 420 -45.10 27.33 18.34
C GLU A 420 -44.78 28.25 19.53
N ILE A 421 -43.51 28.48 19.82
CA ILE A 421 -43.08 29.24 21.01
C ILE A 421 -43.12 30.75 20.71
N ASP A 422 -43.70 31.51 21.64
CA ASP A 422 -43.80 32.96 21.65
C ASP A 422 -42.53 33.60 22.24
N ILE A 423 -41.53 33.81 21.37
CA ILE A 423 -40.24 34.43 21.74
C ILE A 423 -40.46 35.82 22.32
N ASP A 424 -41.31 36.63 21.70
CA ASP A 424 -41.56 38.02 22.12
C ASP A 424 -42.11 38.06 23.55
N LYS A 425 -43.08 37.19 23.85
CA LYS A 425 -43.65 37.07 25.19
C LYS A 425 -42.64 36.58 26.23
N TRP A 426 -41.75 35.66 25.88
CA TRP A 426 -40.68 35.22 26.78
C TRP A 426 -39.68 36.36 27.08
N VAL A 427 -39.34 37.16 26.06
CA VAL A 427 -38.50 38.36 26.22
C VAL A 427 -39.19 39.42 27.08
N GLU A 428 -40.49 39.69 26.86
CA GLU A 428 -41.30 40.60 27.68
C GLU A 428 -41.32 40.17 29.16
N ASN A 429 -41.35 38.87 29.43
CA ASN A 429 -41.30 38.29 30.77
C ASN A 429 -39.91 38.32 31.41
N LYS A 430 -38.96 39.10 30.85
CA LYS A 430 -37.57 39.21 31.31
C LYS A 430 -36.79 37.89 31.25
N ARG A 431 -37.16 36.98 30.33
CA ARG A 431 -36.47 35.71 30.08
C ARG A 431 -36.33 34.86 31.36
N PRO A 432 -37.44 34.43 31.98
CA PRO A 432 -37.37 33.58 33.17
C PRO A 432 -36.58 32.32 32.86
N GLY A 433 -35.69 31.92 33.77
CA GLY A 433 -34.84 30.73 33.62
C GLY A 433 -33.54 30.93 32.85
N LYS A 434 -33.26 32.13 32.32
CA LYS A 434 -31.94 32.44 31.73
C LYS A 434 -30.81 32.27 32.75
N SER A 435 -29.62 31.91 32.27
CA SER A 435 -28.40 31.92 33.09
C SER A 435 -27.82 33.33 33.16
N ASP A 436 -27.09 33.66 34.22
CA ASP A 436 -26.31 34.92 34.27
C ASP A 436 -25.26 34.95 33.15
N SER A 437 -24.79 33.78 32.70
CA SER A 437 -23.92 33.67 31.53
C SER A 437 -24.61 34.12 30.24
N ASP A 438 -25.94 34.14 30.13
CA ASP A 438 -26.63 34.63 28.92
C ASP A 438 -26.57 36.17 28.78
N ASP A 439 -26.13 36.87 29.82
CA ASP A 439 -25.92 38.32 29.76
C ASP A 439 -24.60 38.66 29.07
N LEU A 440 -24.61 39.76 28.33
CA LEU A 440 -23.41 40.31 27.69
C LEU A 440 -22.68 41.17 28.73
N ALA A 441 -21.40 40.84 28.96
CA ALA A 441 -20.51 41.52 29.90
C ALA A 441 -19.19 41.86 29.20
N PRO A 442 -18.42 42.86 29.68
CA PRO A 442 -17.08 43.10 29.16
C PRO A 442 -16.18 41.91 29.55
N THR A 443 -15.21 41.60 28.71
CA THR A 443 -14.18 40.59 29.00
C THR A 443 -12.82 41.26 29.13
N ASP A 444 -11.99 40.74 30.04
CA ASP A 444 -10.58 41.11 30.16
C ASP A 444 -9.65 40.09 29.47
N TYR A 445 -10.23 39.07 28.83
CA TYR A 445 -9.54 37.99 28.13
C TYR A 445 -8.62 37.14 29.02
N GLU A 446 -9.02 36.88 30.27
CA GLU A 446 -8.24 36.07 31.22
C GLU A 446 -7.94 34.67 30.68
N TYR A 447 -8.92 33.96 30.11
CA TYR A 447 -8.71 32.60 29.63
C TYR A 447 -7.82 32.54 28.39
N SER A 448 -7.92 33.48 27.46
CA SER A 448 -7.03 33.54 26.30
C SER A 448 -5.59 33.88 26.68
N LYS A 449 -5.35 34.65 27.77
CA LYS A 449 -3.99 34.87 28.31
C LYS A 449 -3.45 33.60 28.95
N GLU A 450 -4.22 32.96 29.83
CA GLU A 450 -3.86 31.68 30.46
C GLU A 450 -3.61 30.59 29.40
N LEU A 451 -4.40 30.55 28.33
CA LEU A 451 -4.22 29.62 27.22
C LEU A 451 -2.87 29.82 26.52
N LYS A 452 -2.41 31.06 26.33
CA LYS A 452 -1.10 31.34 25.74
C LYS A 452 0.04 30.91 26.67
N GLU A 453 -0.13 31.07 27.99
CA GLU A 453 0.82 30.52 28.97
C GLU A 453 0.90 28.99 28.85
N ILE A 454 -0.26 28.31 28.82
CA ILE A 454 -0.36 26.86 28.69
C ILE A 454 0.27 26.34 27.38
N LEU A 455 0.07 27.04 26.26
CA LEU A 455 0.70 26.68 24.98
C LEU A 455 2.24 26.68 25.07
N ASN A 456 2.81 27.50 25.95
CA ASN A 456 4.25 27.65 26.12
C ASN A 456 4.83 26.78 27.26
N GLU A 457 4.01 26.16 28.12
CA GLU A 457 4.45 25.44 29.33
C GLU A 457 5.45 24.30 29.07
N ASN A 458 5.33 23.58 27.95
CA ASN A 458 6.09 22.36 27.68
C ASN A 458 7.41 22.59 26.93
N ASN A 459 7.77 23.84 26.60
CA ASN A 459 8.95 24.18 25.80
C ASN A 459 9.07 23.41 24.47
N ASP A 460 7.96 22.83 23.98
CA ASP A 460 7.93 22.02 22.75
C ASP A 460 8.37 22.84 21.54
N TYR A 461 8.18 24.16 21.58
CA TYR A 461 8.51 25.12 20.52
C TYR A 461 9.78 25.93 20.81
N ASP A 462 10.55 25.59 21.85
CA ASP A 462 11.90 26.14 22.02
C ASP A 462 12.78 25.65 20.86
N ILE A 463 13.76 26.45 20.47
CA ILE A 463 14.68 26.12 19.37
C ILE A 463 15.76 25.16 19.88
N ILE A 464 16.05 24.14 19.09
CA ILE A 464 17.17 23.20 19.30
C ILE A 464 18.50 23.96 19.33
N ASP A 465 19.28 23.75 20.39
CA ASP A 465 20.54 24.47 20.64
C ASP A 465 21.73 23.53 20.97
N GLU A 466 22.86 24.10 21.36
CA GLU A 466 24.07 23.36 21.74
C GLU A 466 23.94 22.51 23.01
N GLU A 467 22.95 22.76 23.88
CA GLU A 467 22.64 21.90 25.02
C GLU A 467 21.92 20.62 24.55
N ASP A 468 21.20 20.71 23.43
CA ASP A 468 20.55 19.58 22.78
C ASP A 468 21.55 18.70 22.03
N PHE A 469 22.32 19.31 21.13
CA PHE A 469 23.34 18.68 20.29
C PHE A 469 24.61 19.55 20.26
N PRO A 470 25.66 19.23 21.03
CA PRO A 470 26.84 20.09 21.15
C PRO A 470 27.61 20.29 19.84
N ASP A 471 27.73 19.25 19.01
CA ASP A 471 28.38 19.32 17.69
C ASP A 471 27.54 20.16 16.72
N GLU A 472 28.13 21.23 16.19
CA GLU A 472 27.44 22.17 15.30
C GLU A 472 26.96 21.52 13.99
N ASN A 473 27.74 20.60 13.42
CA ASN A 473 27.40 19.94 12.17
C ASN A 473 26.30 18.90 12.38
N LEU A 474 26.36 18.17 13.51
CA LEU A 474 25.27 17.29 13.94
C LEU A 474 23.98 18.09 14.13
N ARG A 475 24.04 19.18 14.91
CA ARG A 475 22.88 20.02 15.21
C ARG A 475 22.22 20.56 13.95
N LYS A 476 23.02 21.06 12.98
CA LYS A 476 22.52 21.54 11.69
C LYS A 476 21.81 20.44 10.90
N GLN A 477 22.40 19.24 10.82
CA GLN A 477 21.78 18.13 10.11
C GLN A 477 20.50 17.65 10.79
N VAL A 478 20.49 17.57 12.12
CA VAL A 478 19.29 17.26 12.90
C VAL A 478 18.19 18.28 12.61
N ILE A 479 18.46 19.58 12.80
CA ILE A 479 17.47 20.66 12.56
C ILE A 479 16.92 20.60 11.12
N SER A 480 17.77 20.34 10.13
CA SER A 480 17.36 20.27 8.73
C SER A 480 16.39 19.13 8.40
N GLN A 481 16.41 18.04 9.18
CA GLN A 481 15.64 16.82 8.92
C GLN A 481 14.48 16.60 9.89
N ILE A 482 14.64 16.97 11.15
CA ILE A 482 13.61 16.79 12.20
C ILE A 482 12.79 18.04 12.44
N GLY A 483 13.27 19.21 12.03
CA GLY A 483 12.72 20.53 12.39
C GLY A 483 13.51 21.19 13.51
N GLU A 484 13.27 22.48 13.71
CA GLU A 484 14.06 23.32 14.63
C GLU A 484 13.59 23.31 16.08
N TYR A 485 12.45 22.69 16.38
CA TYR A 485 11.81 22.74 17.69
C TYR A 485 12.18 21.55 18.58
N LYS A 486 12.47 21.79 19.86
CA LYS A 486 12.85 20.76 20.85
C LYS A 486 11.80 19.66 20.99
N GLY A 487 10.51 20.00 20.88
CA GLY A 487 9.40 19.04 20.90
C GLY A 487 9.45 18.01 19.77
N MET A 488 10.19 18.25 18.68
CA MET A 488 10.39 17.26 17.62
C MET A 488 11.35 16.14 18.03
N ILE A 489 12.31 16.39 18.95
CA ILE A 489 13.30 15.39 19.38
C ILE A 489 12.64 14.10 19.90
N PRO A 490 11.70 14.14 20.87
CA PRO A 490 11.07 12.93 21.36
C PRO A 490 10.02 12.35 20.40
N ARG A 491 9.56 13.10 19.39
CA ARG A 491 8.44 12.72 18.51
C ARG A 491 8.88 12.16 17.17
N TYR A 492 10.04 12.57 16.68
CA TYR A 492 10.52 12.21 15.35
C TYR A 492 10.66 10.69 15.21
N ASN A 493 9.89 10.12 14.29
CA ASN A 493 9.76 8.68 14.10
C ASN A 493 10.10 8.23 12.68
N LYS A 494 10.88 9.01 11.94
CA LYS A 494 11.29 8.68 10.57
C LYS A 494 12.76 8.27 10.54
N GLU A 495 13.38 8.37 9.37
CA GLU A 495 14.82 8.13 9.17
C GLU A 495 15.61 9.40 9.38
N LEU A 496 16.67 9.34 10.18
CA LEU A 496 17.69 10.37 10.27
C LEU A 496 18.94 9.90 9.52
N ILE A 497 19.40 10.69 8.55
CA ILE A 497 20.61 10.43 7.77
C ILE A 497 21.69 11.42 8.21
N LEU A 498 22.84 10.93 8.65
CA LEU A 498 24.00 11.75 9.00
C LEU A 498 25.13 11.46 8.01
N ASP A 499 25.46 12.43 7.17
CA ASP A 499 26.48 12.26 6.10
C ASP A 499 27.54 13.37 5.97
N ASP A 500 27.49 14.41 6.82
CA ASP A 500 28.56 15.41 6.95
C ASP A 500 29.79 14.82 7.66
N SER A 501 30.89 14.72 6.90
CA SER A 501 32.18 14.19 7.37
C SER A 501 32.85 15.04 8.46
N GLU A 502 32.36 16.26 8.70
CA GLU A 502 32.84 17.13 9.77
C GLU A 502 32.23 16.82 11.14
N ILE A 503 31.20 15.95 11.22
CA ILE A 503 30.66 15.45 12.50
C ILE A 503 31.72 14.63 13.22
N LYS A 504 32.01 15.00 14.47
CA LYS A 504 32.97 14.30 15.34
C LYS A 504 32.34 13.73 16.61
N ASP A 505 31.21 14.29 17.04
CA ASP A 505 30.53 13.93 18.28
C ASP A 505 29.05 13.69 18.01
N LEU A 506 28.55 12.54 18.48
CA LEU A 506 27.18 12.08 18.31
C LEU A 506 26.30 12.34 19.55
N THR A 507 26.82 13.04 20.56
CA THR A 507 26.10 13.41 21.78
C THR A 507 24.79 14.14 21.46
N GLY A 508 23.70 13.72 22.11
CA GLY A 508 22.36 14.24 21.90
C GLY A 508 21.47 13.28 21.09
N LEU A 509 22.06 12.38 20.28
CA LEU A 509 21.28 11.40 19.52
C LEU A 509 20.44 10.48 20.41
N GLU A 510 20.90 10.18 21.63
CA GLU A 510 20.18 9.36 22.61
C GLU A 510 18.79 9.91 22.96
N LYS A 511 18.58 11.23 22.82
CA LYS A 511 17.30 11.93 23.08
C LYS A 511 16.21 11.61 22.04
N LEU A 512 16.57 11.07 20.88
CA LEU A 512 15.63 10.70 19.81
C LEU A 512 14.92 9.36 20.12
N VAL A 513 13.99 9.38 21.08
CA VAL A 513 13.38 8.16 21.66
C VAL A 513 12.46 7.38 20.72
N ASN A 514 11.96 8.03 19.67
CA ASN A 514 11.03 7.43 18.72
C ASN A 514 11.61 7.22 17.32
N LEU A 515 12.90 7.53 17.10
CA LEU A 515 13.55 7.41 15.80
C LEU A 515 13.42 5.99 15.25
N ASN A 516 12.90 5.85 14.02
CA ASN A 516 12.68 4.54 13.43
C ASN A 516 13.93 3.98 12.76
N LYS A 517 14.71 4.82 12.08
CA LYS A 517 15.92 4.42 11.36
C LYS A 517 17.02 5.48 11.51
N LEU A 518 18.25 5.02 11.70
CA LEU A 518 19.44 5.86 11.70
C LEU A 518 20.40 5.38 10.61
N THR A 519 20.84 6.29 9.75
CA THR A 519 21.85 6.02 8.72
C THR A 519 23.07 6.90 8.97
N LEU A 520 24.22 6.27 9.21
CA LEU A 520 25.51 6.96 9.41
C LEU A 520 26.40 6.70 8.20
N LYS A 521 26.79 7.76 7.49
CA LYS A 521 27.51 7.67 6.22
C LYS A 521 28.72 8.58 6.19
N ASN A 522 29.88 8.09 5.75
CA ASN A 522 31.08 8.92 5.53
C ASN A 522 31.55 9.74 6.76
N LEU A 523 31.23 9.30 7.98
CA LEU A 523 31.58 10.01 9.22
C LEU A 523 32.98 9.60 9.70
N ASP A 524 34.01 9.95 8.92
CA ASP A 524 35.38 9.50 9.15
C ASP A 524 36.02 10.04 10.45
N LYS A 525 35.44 11.08 11.07
CA LYS A 525 35.92 11.64 12.34
C LYS A 525 35.29 10.97 13.57
N VAL A 526 34.24 10.17 13.39
CA VAL A 526 33.61 9.40 14.47
C VAL A 526 34.48 8.16 14.75
N THR A 527 35.06 8.10 15.95
CA THR A 527 36.01 7.03 16.31
C THR A 527 35.41 5.90 17.13
N SER A 528 34.25 6.11 17.75
CA SER A 528 33.55 5.07 18.52
C SER A 528 32.05 5.18 18.30
N LEU A 529 31.39 4.02 18.23
CA LEU A 529 29.94 3.90 18.21
C LEU A 529 29.55 2.87 19.27
N THR A 530 28.83 3.31 20.29
CA THR A 530 28.35 2.47 21.38
C THR A 530 26.85 2.65 21.59
N PRO A 531 26.17 1.75 22.33
CA PRO A 531 24.74 1.90 22.61
C PRO A 531 24.41 3.27 23.23
N GLU A 532 25.27 3.81 24.08
CA GLU A 532 25.04 5.09 24.77
C GLU A 532 24.97 6.29 23.82
N ASN A 533 25.61 6.21 22.65
CA ASN A 533 25.57 7.26 21.62
C ASN A 533 24.52 6.99 20.53
N LEU A 534 23.70 5.94 20.68
CA LEU A 534 22.63 5.62 19.75
C LEU A 534 21.26 6.09 20.28
N PRO A 535 20.36 6.52 19.37
CA PRO A 535 18.99 6.86 19.70
C PRO A 535 18.30 5.77 20.51
N GLU A 536 17.58 6.13 21.57
CA GLU A 536 16.79 5.15 22.34
C GLU A 536 15.78 4.41 21.44
N GLY A 537 15.25 5.07 20.40
CA GLY A 537 14.40 4.44 19.40
C GLY A 537 15.06 3.27 18.66
N ILE A 538 16.38 3.28 18.51
CA ILE A 538 17.20 2.22 17.91
C ILE A 538 17.61 1.16 18.94
N ARG A 539 17.82 1.57 20.21
CA ARG A 539 18.21 0.65 21.29
C ARG A 539 17.08 -0.27 21.77
N LYS A 540 15.83 0.21 21.73
CA LYS A 540 14.69 -0.52 22.30
C LYS A 540 14.29 -1.72 21.46
N GLU A 541 13.98 -2.84 22.12
CA GLU A 541 13.32 -3.97 21.47
C GLU A 541 11.99 -3.51 20.87
N ARG A 542 11.79 -3.80 19.58
CA ARG A 542 10.57 -3.43 18.86
C ARG A 542 9.62 -4.61 18.74
N PRO A 543 8.30 -4.34 18.66
CA PRO A 543 7.33 -5.37 18.36
C PRO A 543 7.67 -6.02 17.03
N HIS A 544 7.82 -7.34 17.05
CA HIS A 544 7.96 -8.18 15.87
C HIS A 544 6.94 -9.30 16.01
N THR A 545 6.51 -9.86 14.88
CA THR A 545 5.61 -11.01 14.85
C THR A 545 6.24 -12.10 14.01
N GLN A 546 5.71 -13.32 14.11
CA GLN A 546 6.15 -14.41 13.23
C GLN A 546 5.89 -14.14 11.73
N TYR A 547 5.14 -13.08 11.39
CA TYR A 547 4.85 -12.64 10.02
C TYR A 547 5.65 -11.42 9.57
N LYS A 548 6.19 -10.62 10.50
CA LYS A 548 6.82 -9.33 10.20
C LYS A 548 8.06 -9.11 11.04
N LYS A 549 9.18 -8.85 10.34
CA LYS A 549 10.44 -8.42 10.94
C LYS A 549 10.30 -7.11 11.71
N SER A 550 11.20 -6.86 12.65
CA SER A 550 11.28 -5.58 13.37
C SER A 550 11.58 -4.40 12.41
N ASP A 551 10.96 -3.24 12.68
CA ASP A 551 11.04 -2.04 11.83
C ASP A 551 12.24 -1.12 12.16
N GLY A 552 13.05 -1.47 13.17
CA GLY A 552 14.20 -0.66 13.63
C GLY A 552 15.47 -0.96 12.83
N LYS A 553 16.07 0.06 12.22
CA LYS A 553 17.25 -0.13 11.36
C LYS A 553 18.38 0.85 11.71
N LEU A 554 19.56 0.29 11.91
CA LEU A 554 20.82 1.03 11.99
C LEU A 554 21.65 0.69 10.75
N VAL A 555 21.87 1.67 9.88
CA VAL A 555 22.65 1.53 8.65
C VAL A 555 23.98 2.23 8.81
N LEU A 556 25.07 1.51 8.57
CA LEU A 556 26.42 2.06 8.63
C LEU A 556 27.07 1.96 7.24
N GLU A 557 27.60 3.07 6.73
CA GLU A 557 28.27 3.11 5.43
C GLU A 557 29.57 3.92 5.53
N ASN A 558 30.70 3.29 5.20
CA ASN A 558 31.99 3.96 5.03
C ASN A 558 32.41 4.84 6.24
N LEU A 559 32.50 4.25 7.43
CA LEU A 559 32.97 4.92 8.66
C LEU A 559 34.47 4.61 8.87
N SER A 560 35.34 5.14 8.01
CA SER A 560 36.72 4.63 7.90
C SER A 560 37.61 4.92 9.12
N GLY A 561 37.29 5.95 9.90
CA GLY A 561 37.96 6.31 11.16
C GLY A 561 37.45 5.58 12.40
N LEU A 562 36.42 4.73 12.27
CA LEU A 562 35.83 4.02 13.41
C LEU A 562 36.82 2.99 13.98
N LYS A 563 37.13 3.12 15.27
CA LYS A 563 38.03 2.22 16.02
C LYS A 563 37.29 1.23 16.91
N GLU A 564 36.15 1.64 17.44
CA GLU A 564 35.29 0.79 18.27
C GLU A 564 33.88 0.76 17.68
N LEU A 565 33.39 -0.45 17.41
CA LEU A 565 32.00 -0.71 17.05
C LEU A 565 31.38 -1.62 18.11
N ASN A 566 30.58 -1.04 18.99
CA ASN A 566 29.84 -1.74 20.03
C ASN A 566 28.34 -1.61 19.76
N LEU A 567 27.75 -2.71 19.30
CA LEU A 567 26.34 -2.87 19.00
C LEU A 567 25.68 -3.88 19.95
N ARG A 568 26.25 -4.08 21.14
CA ARG A 568 25.78 -5.05 22.12
C ARG A 568 24.36 -4.71 22.61
N GLY A 569 23.49 -5.72 22.72
CA GLY A 569 22.21 -5.55 23.41
C GLY A 569 21.20 -4.67 22.68
N LEU A 570 21.32 -4.52 21.36
CA LEU A 570 20.46 -3.67 20.54
C LEU A 570 19.30 -4.43 19.89
N HIS A 571 19.14 -5.72 20.21
CA HIS A 571 18.12 -6.61 19.63
C HIS A 571 18.15 -6.68 18.09
N LEU A 572 19.33 -6.44 17.49
CA LEU A 572 19.49 -6.42 16.03
C LEU A 572 19.28 -7.81 15.45
N GLU A 573 18.48 -7.90 14.39
CA GLU A 573 18.30 -9.12 13.61
C GLU A 573 19.19 -9.16 12.36
N GLU A 574 19.68 -7.99 11.93
CA GLU A 574 20.48 -7.81 10.73
C GLU A 574 21.63 -6.83 10.98
N LEU A 575 22.81 -7.12 10.41
CA LEU A 575 23.94 -6.20 10.34
C LEU A 575 23.90 -5.44 9.01
N GLU A 576 23.19 -4.31 8.96
CA GLU A 576 23.11 -3.44 7.78
C GLU A 576 24.35 -2.54 7.66
N ILE A 577 25.51 -3.16 7.42
CA ILE A 577 26.80 -2.47 7.23
C ILE A 577 27.20 -2.58 5.77
N ILE A 578 27.21 -1.45 5.07
CA ILE A 578 27.58 -1.33 3.67
C ILE A 578 29.10 -1.14 3.56
N ASN A 579 29.74 -1.97 2.75
CA ASN A 579 31.19 -2.03 2.57
C ASN A 579 31.96 -2.21 3.90
N PRO A 580 31.68 -3.28 4.68
CA PRO A 580 32.31 -3.51 5.99
C PRO A 580 33.84 -3.58 5.93
N GLU A 581 34.41 -3.94 4.77
CA GLU A 581 35.84 -3.93 4.49
C GLU A 581 36.49 -2.54 4.59
N ASN A 582 35.71 -1.46 4.48
CA ASN A 582 36.22 -0.09 4.57
C ASN A 582 36.44 0.40 6.00
N LEU A 583 35.96 -0.33 7.02
CA LEU A 583 36.21 -0.02 8.43
C LEU A 583 37.62 -0.49 8.85
N LYS A 584 38.65 0.05 8.17
CA LYS A 584 40.05 -0.40 8.28
C LYS A 584 40.71 -0.04 9.62
N SER A 585 40.18 0.96 10.31
CA SER A 585 40.68 1.43 11.61
C SER A 585 40.11 0.65 12.80
N LEU A 586 39.26 -0.35 12.55
CA LEU A 586 38.53 -1.05 13.60
C LEU A 586 39.47 -1.91 14.48
N GLU A 587 39.49 -1.61 15.78
CA GLU A 587 40.32 -2.27 16.80
C GLU A 587 39.48 -3.14 17.75
N LYS A 588 38.19 -2.83 17.91
CA LYS A 588 37.25 -3.50 18.83
C LYS A 588 35.87 -3.67 18.21
N LEU A 589 35.30 -4.87 18.34
CA LEU A 589 33.97 -5.22 17.84
C LEU A 589 33.18 -5.97 18.93
N ASP A 590 32.01 -5.46 19.27
CA ASP A 590 31.06 -6.15 20.13
C ASP A 590 29.68 -6.15 19.46
N ILE A 591 29.22 -7.32 19.02
CA ILE A 591 27.88 -7.54 18.50
C ILE A 591 27.10 -8.55 19.37
N SER A 592 27.55 -8.79 20.60
CA SER A 592 26.96 -9.79 21.48
C SER A 592 25.54 -9.42 21.95
N ASP A 593 24.80 -10.39 22.48
CA ASP A 593 23.48 -10.17 23.08
C ASP A 593 22.47 -9.51 22.12
N ASN A 594 22.43 -9.95 20.86
CA ASN A 594 21.48 -9.50 19.84
C ASN A 594 20.61 -10.67 19.33
N ASN A 595 19.85 -10.47 18.25
CA ASN A 595 19.02 -11.49 17.60
C ASN A 595 19.64 -11.95 16.26
N LEU A 596 20.98 -11.93 16.15
CA LEU A 596 21.68 -12.15 14.88
C LEU A 596 21.84 -13.64 14.57
N ASP A 597 21.38 -14.05 13.39
CA ASP A 597 21.74 -15.36 12.84
C ASP A 597 23.10 -15.33 12.15
N LEU A 598 24.14 -15.82 12.85
CA LEU A 598 25.52 -15.90 12.35
C LEU A 598 25.85 -17.26 11.69
N SER A 599 24.83 -17.98 11.22
CA SER A 599 25.01 -19.23 10.49
C SER A 599 25.87 -19.06 9.22
N PRO A 600 26.68 -20.07 8.84
CA PRO A 600 27.48 -20.00 7.61
C PRO A 600 26.63 -19.69 6.38
N GLY A 601 27.06 -18.71 5.59
CA GLY A 601 26.36 -18.26 4.38
C GLY A 601 25.35 -17.13 4.59
N SER A 602 24.95 -16.82 5.83
CA SER A 602 24.10 -15.68 6.13
C SER A 602 24.79 -14.35 5.79
N ASN A 603 24.01 -13.30 5.54
CA ASN A 603 24.57 -11.97 5.30
C ASN A 603 25.25 -11.43 6.56
N ASN A 604 24.62 -11.60 7.73
CA ASN A 604 25.21 -11.24 9.01
C ASN A 604 26.59 -11.88 9.20
N ARG A 605 26.73 -13.16 8.84
CA ARG A 605 28.03 -13.86 8.95
C ARG A 605 29.07 -13.29 8.00
N LYS A 606 28.70 -12.95 6.76
CA LYS A 606 29.62 -12.31 5.79
C LYS A 606 30.11 -10.95 6.28
N VAL A 607 29.20 -10.13 6.81
CA VAL A 607 29.53 -8.82 7.39
C VAL A 607 30.45 -8.98 8.60
N PHE A 608 30.10 -9.87 9.53
CA PHE A 608 30.93 -10.19 10.69
C PHE A 608 32.35 -10.63 10.29
N ASP A 609 32.46 -11.60 9.36
CA ASP A 609 33.77 -12.09 8.90
C ASP A 609 34.60 -10.99 8.22
N ALA A 610 33.96 -10.03 7.53
CA ALA A 610 34.64 -8.89 6.92
C ALA A 610 35.20 -7.92 7.99
N LEU A 611 34.40 -7.59 9.01
CA LEU A 611 34.84 -6.71 10.11
C LEU A 611 35.98 -7.34 10.91
N VAL A 612 35.87 -8.64 11.21
CA VAL A 612 36.86 -9.39 12.00
C VAL A 612 38.21 -9.48 11.31
N LYS A 613 38.28 -9.36 9.97
CA LYS A 613 39.55 -9.30 9.22
C LYS A 613 40.35 -8.03 9.49
N ASN A 614 39.68 -6.93 9.85
CA ASN A 614 40.33 -5.66 10.16
C ASN A 614 40.90 -5.63 11.59
N ILE A 615 40.49 -6.57 12.46
CA ILE A 615 40.88 -6.61 13.87
C ILE A 615 42.00 -7.64 14.10
N ASN A 616 43.15 -7.13 14.56
CA ASN A 616 44.34 -7.94 14.85
C ASN A 616 44.21 -8.79 16.13
N ASN A 617 43.65 -8.23 17.22
CA ASN A 617 43.49 -8.94 18.48
C ASN A 617 42.09 -9.58 18.60
N LYS A 618 42.01 -10.91 18.51
CA LYS A 618 40.73 -11.63 18.59
C LYS A 618 40.02 -11.54 19.94
N GLU A 619 40.72 -11.20 21.02
CA GLU A 619 40.08 -10.95 22.33
C GLU A 619 39.19 -9.70 22.32
N ASN A 620 39.39 -8.80 21.36
CA ASN A 620 38.57 -7.60 21.19
C ASN A 620 37.29 -7.85 20.38
N VAL A 621 36.98 -9.11 20.04
CA VAL A 621 35.81 -9.50 19.25
C VAL A 621 34.82 -10.28 20.12
N LYS A 622 33.61 -9.76 20.29
CA LYS A 622 32.50 -10.40 21.00
C LYS A 622 31.28 -10.55 20.11
N PHE A 623 30.64 -11.71 20.17
CA PHE A 623 29.54 -12.08 19.28
C PHE A 623 28.56 -13.10 19.86
N ASP A 624 28.79 -13.59 21.07
CA ASP A 624 27.96 -14.57 21.77
C ASP A 624 26.65 -13.97 22.30
N GLY A 625 25.81 -14.80 22.92
CA GLY A 625 24.55 -14.32 23.50
C GLY A 625 23.42 -14.10 22.50
N GLN A 626 23.55 -14.57 21.25
CA GLN A 626 22.52 -14.36 20.24
C GLN A 626 21.23 -15.14 20.55
N GLU A 627 20.08 -14.51 20.34
CA GLU A 627 18.73 -15.09 20.42
C GLU A 627 17.94 -14.88 19.11
N PRO A 628 18.30 -15.54 18.00
CA PRO A 628 17.67 -15.31 16.71
C PRO A 628 16.15 -15.54 16.73
N PHE A 629 15.40 -14.62 16.13
CA PHE A 629 13.95 -14.74 16.01
C PHE A 629 13.56 -15.62 14.82
N TRP A 630 12.46 -16.37 14.98
CA TRP A 630 11.97 -17.32 13.98
C TRP A 630 10.65 -16.86 13.38
N TYR A 631 10.61 -16.83 12.06
CA TYR A 631 9.48 -16.41 11.24
C TYR A 631 8.86 -17.61 10.53
N TYR A 632 7.58 -17.46 10.17
CA TYR A 632 6.99 -18.31 9.15
C TYR A 632 7.75 -18.11 7.84
N PRO A 633 7.99 -19.19 7.06
CA PRO A 633 8.47 -19.04 5.70
C PRO A 633 7.53 -18.14 4.90
N GLU A 634 8.06 -17.18 4.13
CA GLU A 634 7.25 -16.33 3.25
C GLU A 634 6.52 -17.16 2.19
N THR A 635 7.16 -18.25 1.75
CA THR A 635 6.60 -19.28 0.87
C THR A 635 7.02 -20.66 1.36
N PHE A 636 6.22 -21.68 1.08
CA PHE A 636 6.54 -23.06 1.42
C PHE A 636 7.15 -23.77 0.21
N SER A 637 7.79 -24.91 0.43
CA SER A 637 8.34 -25.76 -0.63
C SER A 637 7.94 -27.21 -0.39
N PRO A 638 7.60 -27.99 -1.43
CA PRO A 638 7.60 -27.62 -2.85
C PRO A 638 6.32 -26.89 -3.31
N SER A 639 6.35 -26.30 -4.51
CA SER A 639 5.16 -25.78 -5.23
C SER A 639 4.53 -26.82 -6.17
N PHE A 640 5.25 -27.92 -6.43
CA PHE A 640 4.80 -29.05 -7.23
C PHE A 640 5.28 -30.37 -6.62
N VAL A 641 4.39 -31.36 -6.54
CA VAL A 641 4.75 -32.72 -6.12
C VAL A 641 4.01 -33.75 -6.97
N ARG A 642 4.71 -34.83 -7.32
CA ARG A 642 4.10 -36.02 -7.91
C ARG A 642 4.08 -37.14 -6.88
N LEU A 643 2.90 -37.62 -6.54
CA LEU A 643 2.72 -38.62 -5.48
C LEU A 643 2.63 -40.03 -6.05
N GLU A 644 3.15 -41.00 -5.30
CA GLU A 644 3.02 -42.42 -5.63
C GLU A 644 1.56 -42.88 -5.52
N LYS A 645 1.13 -43.75 -6.44
CA LYS A 645 -0.21 -44.37 -6.43
C LYS A 645 -0.40 -45.29 -5.22
N ASN A 646 -1.67 -45.50 -4.83
CA ASN A 646 -2.12 -46.43 -3.78
C ASN A 646 -1.66 -46.09 -2.35
N LYS A 647 -1.54 -44.80 -2.03
CA LYS A 647 -1.23 -44.27 -0.69
C LYS A 647 -2.21 -43.13 -0.32
N SER A 648 -2.11 -42.65 0.91
CA SER A 648 -2.84 -41.45 1.37
C SER A 648 -1.84 -40.47 1.98
N TYR A 649 -1.98 -39.19 1.63
CA TYR A 649 -1.09 -38.12 2.09
C TYR A 649 -1.90 -37.02 2.76
N ASP A 650 -1.46 -36.62 3.95
CA ASP A 650 -2.01 -35.49 4.71
C ASP A 650 -1.26 -34.22 4.29
N ILE A 651 -1.82 -33.48 3.34
CA ILE A 651 -1.09 -32.38 2.69
C ILE A 651 -0.79 -31.26 3.67
N GLU A 652 -1.64 -31.05 4.67
CA GLU A 652 -1.43 -30.05 5.70
C GLU A 652 -0.11 -30.31 6.46
N LYS A 653 0.10 -31.54 6.94
CA LYS A 653 1.32 -31.92 7.66
C LYS A 653 2.56 -31.97 6.77
N GLU A 654 2.38 -32.27 5.48
CA GLU A 654 3.50 -32.33 4.56
C GLU A 654 4.05 -30.95 4.21
N VAL A 655 3.20 -29.92 4.19
CA VAL A 655 3.56 -28.58 3.72
C VAL A 655 3.73 -27.56 4.84
N LEU A 656 2.87 -27.55 5.86
CA LEU A 656 2.91 -26.59 6.97
C LEU A 656 3.96 -26.99 8.01
N LYS A 657 5.23 -26.90 7.61
CA LYS A 657 6.36 -27.23 8.48
C LYS A 657 7.57 -26.33 8.26
N GLY A 658 8.37 -26.23 9.31
CA GLY A 658 9.62 -25.49 9.35
C GLY A 658 9.46 -24.03 9.76
N GLN A 659 10.58 -23.33 9.82
CA GLN A 659 10.68 -21.93 10.23
C GLN A 659 11.99 -21.34 9.69
N VAL A 660 12.02 -20.03 9.53
CA VAL A 660 13.19 -19.32 8.98
C VAL A 660 13.69 -18.23 9.93
N THR A 661 15.00 -18.01 9.99
CA THR A 661 15.56 -16.82 10.64
C THR A 661 15.38 -15.59 9.74
N SER A 662 15.69 -14.39 10.26
CA SER A 662 15.74 -13.15 9.47
C SER A 662 16.68 -13.26 8.24
N GLN A 663 17.68 -14.14 8.31
CA GLN A 663 18.67 -14.40 7.27
C GLN A 663 18.27 -15.52 6.29
N GLY A 664 17.05 -16.05 6.40
CA GLY A 664 16.54 -17.10 5.52
C GLY A 664 17.06 -18.51 5.84
N TYR A 665 17.65 -18.74 7.01
CA TYR A 665 18.06 -20.09 7.42
C TYR A 665 16.81 -20.92 7.75
N TYR A 666 16.47 -21.85 6.87
CA TYR A 666 15.30 -22.73 7.03
C TYR A 666 15.64 -23.98 7.84
N VAL A 667 14.79 -24.33 8.80
CA VAL A 667 14.94 -25.54 9.62
C VAL A 667 13.59 -26.17 9.94
N THR A 668 13.56 -27.49 10.02
CA THR A 668 12.43 -28.29 10.54
C THR A 668 12.75 -28.82 11.94
N GLU A 669 11.75 -29.29 12.67
CA GLU A 669 11.90 -29.71 14.08
C GLU A 669 12.99 -30.77 14.30
N ASP A 670 13.12 -31.73 13.38
CA ASP A 670 14.16 -32.76 13.39
C ASP A 670 15.59 -32.21 13.25
N LYS A 671 15.73 -30.95 12.81
CA LYS A 671 16.98 -30.26 12.56
C LYS A 671 17.30 -29.14 13.54
N PHE A 672 16.49 -28.93 14.58
CA PHE A 672 16.75 -27.88 15.59
C PHE A 672 18.11 -28.05 16.28
N ASN A 673 18.51 -29.29 16.62
CA ASN A 673 19.81 -29.56 17.24
C ASN A 673 21.00 -29.29 16.31
N GLU A 674 20.79 -29.36 14.99
CA GLU A 674 21.82 -29.01 14.01
C GLU A 674 22.07 -27.49 14.03
N TYR A 675 21.03 -26.69 14.24
CA TYR A 675 21.16 -25.24 14.40
C TYR A 675 21.86 -24.88 15.72
N THR A 676 21.41 -25.44 16.84
CA THR A 676 21.91 -25.07 18.17
C THR A 676 23.34 -25.54 18.47
N SER A 677 23.89 -26.44 17.66
CA SER A 677 25.28 -26.92 17.78
C SER A 677 26.29 -26.10 16.95
N ARG A 678 25.85 -25.06 16.23
CA ARG A 678 26.73 -24.25 15.38
C ARG A 678 27.69 -23.38 16.22
N THR A 679 28.91 -23.24 15.72
CA THR A 679 29.98 -22.46 16.36
C THR A 679 30.73 -21.60 15.35
N ILE A 680 31.40 -20.56 15.86
CA ILE A 680 32.40 -19.74 15.17
C ILE A 680 33.70 -19.96 15.93
N ASP A 681 34.73 -20.48 15.26
CA ASP A 681 36.03 -20.81 15.86
C ASP A 681 35.92 -21.64 17.16
N GLY A 682 34.96 -22.57 17.21
CA GLY A 682 34.71 -23.45 18.35
C GLY A 682 33.89 -22.83 19.49
N LYS A 683 33.53 -21.54 19.42
CA LYS A 683 32.64 -20.88 20.38
C LYS A 683 31.22 -20.79 19.83
N SER A 684 30.22 -21.12 20.66
CA SER A 684 28.81 -20.86 20.30
C SER A 684 28.57 -19.36 20.18
N PHE A 685 27.83 -18.93 19.15
CA PHE A 685 27.31 -17.57 19.08
C PHE A 685 25.96 -17.43 19.81
N LEU A 686 25.24 -18.54 20.01
CA LEU A 686 23.94 -18.55 20.67
C LEU A 686 24.08 -18.35 22.18
N LYS A 687 23.06 -17.75 22.79
CA LYS A 687 22.92 -17.64 24.25
C LYS A 687 22.94 -19.00 24.92
N GLU A 688 23.52 -19.06 26.11
CA GLU A 688 23.55 -20.28 26.91
C GLU A 688 22.13 -20.81 27.16
N GLY A 689 21.92 -22.11 26.89
CA GLY A 689 20.60 -22.74 27.03
C GLY A 689 19.59 -22.39 25.93
N TYR A 690 20.00 -21.72 24.86
CA TYR A 690 19.09 -21.39 23.75
C TYR A 690 18.53 -22.66 23.08
N THR A 691 17.20 -22.68 22.92
CA THR A 691 16.46 -23.75 22.24
C THR A 691 15.54 -23.18 21.19
N VAL A 692 15.46 -23.83 20.03
CA VAL A 692 14.47 -23.51 19.00
C VAL A 692 13.12 -24.11 19.39
N LYS A 693 12.06 -23.30 19.41
CA LYS A 693 10.68 -23.74 19.63
C LYS A 693 9.94 -23.82 18.29
N PRO A 694 9.13 -24.86 18.05
CA PRO A 694 8.33 -24.96 16.84
C PRO A 694 7.26 -23.86 16.80
N LEU A 695 7.03 -23.28 15.62
CA LEU A 695 5.97 -22.30 15.40
C LEU A 695 4.58 -22.97 15.32
N ASP A 696 3.54 -22.23 15.73
CA ASP A 696 2.16 -22.72 15.76
C ASP A 696 1.40 -22.41 14.46
N TYR A 697 1.23 -23.44 13.64
CA TYR A 697 0.48 -23.34 12.37
C TYR A 697 -1.05 -23.42 12.52
N SER A 698 -1.61 -23.47 13.74
CA SER A 698 -3.06 -23.66 13.96
C SER A 698 -3.97 -22.60 13.31
N LYS A 699 -3.46 -21.39 13.08
CA LYS A 699 -4.19 -20.30 12.42
C LYS A 699 -4.09 -20.33 10.90
N PHE A 700 -3.23 -21.17 10.34
CA PHE A 700 -3.15 -21.35 8.90
C PHE A 700 -4.35 -22.16 8.43
N THR A 701 -4.83 -21.85 7.23
CA THR A 701 -5.85 -22.66 6.57
C THR A 701 -5.31 -23.20 5.27
N ILE A 702 -5.58 -24.47 5.02
CA ILE A 702 -5.26 -25.12 3.75
C ILE A 702 -6.54 -25.64 3.12
N LYS A 703 -6.70 -25.33 1.84
CA LYS A 703 -7.82 -25.78 1.02
C LYS A 703 -7.28 -26.54 -0.18
N THR A 704 -7.43 -27.86 -0.14
CA THR A 704 -7.11 -28.74 -1.27
C THR A 704 -8.36 -28.99 -2.11
N THR A 705 -8.24 -28.81 -3.41
CA THR A 705 -9.29 -29.13 -4.40
C THR A 705 -8.73 -30.03 -5.50
N ASN A 706 -9.54 -30.93 -6.05
CA ASN A 706 -9.18 -31.72 -7.22
C ASN A 706 -9.26 -30.90 -8.54
N SER A 707 -9.05 -31.55 -9.68
CA SER A 707 -9.09 -30.90 -11.00
C SER A 707 -10.47 -30.34 -11.35
N THR A 708 -11.53 -30.76 -10.67
CA THR A 708 -12.89 -30.24 -10.85
C THR A 708 -13.28 -29.17 -9.82
N LEU A 709 -12.32 -28.66 -9.05
CA LEU A 709 -12.49 -27.72 -7.92
C LEU A 709 -13.30 -28.25 -6.74
N ASP A 710 -13.57 -29.56 -6.71
CA ASP A 710 -14.26 -30.17 -5.58
C ASP A 710 -13.30 -30.24 -4.38
N PRO A 711 -13.74 -29.83 -3.18
CA PRO A 711 -12.90 -29.85 -1.99
C PRO A 711 -12.53 -31.28 -1.61
N VAL A 712 -11.28 -31.47 -1.19
CA VAL A 712 -10.79 -32.74 -0.65
C VAL A 712 -11.06 -32.77 0.85
N GLU A 713 -11.76 -33.81 1.30
CA GLU A 713 -12.10 -33.97 2.72
C GLU A 713 -10.83 -34.01 3.59
N LYS A 714 -10.76 -33.10 4.57
CA LYS A 714 -9.63 -32.96 5.51
C LYS A 714 -8.26 -32.80 4.82
N ASN A 715 -8.24 -32.37 3.55
CA ASN A 715 -7.01 -32.23 2.75
C ASN A 715 -6.22 -33.56 2.61
N ILE A 716 -6.88 -34.71 2.77
CA ILE A 716 -6.26 -36.04 2.62
C ILE A 716 -6.34 -36.48 1.16
N VAL A 717 -5.22 -36.43 0.44
CA VAL A 717 -5.13 -36.87 -0.95
C VAL A 717 -4.96 -38.38 -1.00
N LYS A 718 -5.99 -39.07 -1.51
CA LYS A 718 -6.00 -40.52 -1.77
C LYS A 718 -5.55 -40.79 -3.20
N THR A 719 -4.48 -41.55 -3.39
CA THR A 719 -3.82 -41.69 -4.69
C THR A 719 -4.24 -42.94 -5.49
N TYR A 720 -5.52 -43.31 -5.44
CA TYR A 720 -6.04 -44.53 -6.10
C TYR A 720 -6.31 -44.36 -7.60
N THR A 721 -6.54 -43.12 -8.05
CA THR A 721 -6.88 -42.80 -9.43
C THR A 721 -6.04 -41.63 -9.92
N ASP A 722 -5.88 -41.53 -11.24
CA ASP A 722 -5.20 -40.42 -11.87
C ASP A 722 -5.97 -39.14 -11.60
N GLU A 723 -5.31 -38.14 -11.03
CA GLU A 723 -5.93 -36.90 -10.58
C GLU A 723 -4.89 -35.80 -10.38
N THR A 724 -5.32 -34.54 -10.48
CA THR A 724 -4.50 -33.37 -10.15
C THR A 724 -5.22 -32.54 -9.10
N PHE A 725 -4.50 -32.13 -8.06
CA PHE A 725 -5.02 -31.33 -6.97
C PHE A 725 -4.25 -30.01 -6.85
N ILE A 726 -4.94 -28.97 -6.38
CA ILE A 726 -4.34 -27.69 -6.00
C ILE A 726 -4.64 -27.48 -4.53
N SER A 727 -3.59 -27.25 -3.73
CA SER A 727 -3.70 -26.88 -2.33
C SER A 727 -3.30 -25.42 -2.16
N THR A 728 -4.23 -24.60 -1.68
CA THR A 728 -3.98 -23.18 -1.39
C THR A 728 -3.82 -22.99 0.11
N ILE A 729 -2.76 -22.30 0.52
CA ILE A 729 -2.42 -22.05 1.91
C ILE A 729 -2.60 -20.56 2.20
N THR A 730 -3.37 -20.28 3.25
CA THR A 730 -3.64 -18.93 3.73
C THR A 730 -3.12 -18.81 5.16
N ASN A 731 -2.39 -17.74 5.46
CA ASN A 731 -1.87 -17.49 6.80
C ASN A 731 -2.96 -17.03 7.78
N GLY A 732 -2.60 -16.85 9.06
CA GLY A 732 -3.53 -16.38 10.09
C GLY A 732 -4.06 -14.95 9.89
N GLU A 733 -3.53 -14.20 8.92
CA GLU A 733 -3.98 -12.85 8.53
C GLU A 733 -4.96 -12.88 7.34
N GLY A 734 -5.28 -14.07 6.81
CA GLY A 734 -6.17 -14.22 5.65
C GLY A 734 -5.47 -13.99 4.29
N LYS A 735 -4.14 -13.89 4.26
CA LYS A 735 -3.35 -13.73 3.04
C LYS A 735 -2.94 -15.10 2.47
N GLU A 736 -3.16 -15.31 1.18
CA GLU A 736 -2.62 -16.47 0.46
C GLU A 736 -1.08 -16.39 0.43
N VAL A 737 -0.40 -17.38 1.01
CA VAL A 737 1.07 -17.43 1.13
C VAL A 737 1.71 -18.53 0.28
N HIS A 738 0.95 -19.54 -0.14
CA HIS A 738 1.48 -20.61 -0.99
C HIS A 738 0.41 -21.37 -1.78
N LYS A 739 0.84 -21.91 -2.92
CA LYS A 739 0.05 -22.85 -3.74
C LYS A 739 0.90 -24.06 -4.10
N LEU A 740 0.36 -25.26 -3.83
CA LEU A 740 0.96 -26.54 -4.17
C LEU A 740 0.11 -27.28 -5.21
N LYS A 741 0.71 -27.62 -6.35
CA LYS A 741 0.14 -28.54 -7.35
C LYS A 741 0.57 -29.98 -7.04
N ILE A 742 -0.40 -30.88 -7.00
CA ILE A 742 -0.20 -32.29 -6.65
C ILE A 742 -0.68 -33.15 -7.82
N VAL A 743 0.17 -33.99 -8.38
CA VAL A 743 -0.19 -34.89 -9.48
C VAL A 743 -0.11 -36.34 -9.03
N VAL A 744 -1.17 -37.10 -9.28
CA VAL A 744 -1.24 -38.56 -9.09
C VAL A 744 -1.47 -39.18 -10.46
N GLY A 745 -0.60 -40.09 -10.91
CA GLY A 745 -0.74 -40.69 -12.23
C GLY A 745 -0.64 -39.68 -13.37
N GLU A 746 -1.49 -39.78 -14.39
CA GLU A 746 -1.58 -38.78 -15.47
C GLU A 746 -2.16 -37.44 -14.98
N GLU A 747 -1.55 -36.35 -15.44
CA GLU A 747 -1.97 -35.00 -15.07
C GLU A 747 -3.28 -34.62 -15.76
N LYS A 748 -4.22 -34.06 -15.00
CA LYS A 748 -5.50 -33.54 -15.49
C LYS A 748 -5.48 -32.02 -15.54
N ASP A 749 -6.15 -31.47 -16.55
CA ASP A 749 -6.38 -30.04 -16.63
C ASP A 749 -7.27 -29.60 -15.45
N VAL A 750 -6.82 -28.59 -14.71
CA VAL A 750 -7.50 -28.11 -13.50
C VAL A 750 -8.47 -26.98 -13.86
N LEU A 751 -9.72 -27.11 -13.44
CA LEU A 751 -10.70 -26.03 -13.46
C LEU A 751 -10.25 -24.89 -12.56
N PHE A 752 -10.46 -23.65 -13.00
CA PHE A 752 -10.32 -22.48 -12.15
C PHE A 752 -11.54 -21.57 -12.33
N GLN A 753 -11.81 -20.73 -11.34
CA GLN A 753 -12.85 -19.72 -11.47
C GLN A 753 -12.36 -18.61 -12.40
N VAL A 754 -13.09 -18.44 -13.50
CA VAL A 754 -12.81 -17.43 -14.52
C VAL A 754 -13.48 -16.13 -14.09
N LYS A 755 -12.69 -15.06 -14.00
CA LYS A 755 -13.19 -13.71 -13.71
C LYS A 755 -13.19 -12.89 -15.00
N PRO A 756 -14.36 -12.41 -15.47
CA PRO A 756 -14.43 -11.52 -16.63
C PRO A 756 -13.72 -10.18 -16.38
N ASP A 757 -13.31 -9.49 -17.44
CA ASP A 757 -12.78 -8.13 -17.36
C ASP A 757 -13.92 -7.14 -17.08
N ILE A 758 -13.93 -6.56 -15.87
CA ILE A 758 -14.98 -5.64 -15.39
C ILE A 758 -15.14 -4.42 -16.31
N LYS A 759 -14.07 -3.98 -17.00
CA LYS A 759 -14.14 -2.85 -17.95
C LYS A 759 -14.81 -3.23 -19.28
N LYS A 760 -15.07 -4.51 -19.51
CA LYS A 760 -15.62 -5.07 -20.75
C LYS A 760 -16.90 -5.86 -20.48
N ILE A 761 -17.75 -5.30 -19.62
CA ILE A 761 -19.09 -5.80 -19.32
C ILE A 761 -20.10 -4.83 -19.94
N TYR A 762 -21.06 -5.39 -20.68
CA TYR A 762 -22.09 -4.66 -21.39
C TYR A 762 -23.44 -5.25 -21.04
N ASP A 763 -24.26 -4.51 -20.31
CA ASP A 763 -25.59 -4.96 -19.90
C ASP A 763 -26.71 -4.14 -20.54
N SER A 764 -27.86 -4.76 -20.73
CA SER A 764 -29.03 -4.16 -21.38
C SER A 764 -29.76 -3.10 -20.55
N THR A 765 -29.30 -2.77 -19.34
CA THR A 765 -29.97 -1.85 -18.40
C THR A 765 -29.27 -0.51 -18.22
N ALA A 766 -27.99 -0.43 -18.60
CA ALA A 766 -27.14 0.74 -18.39
C ALA A 766 -27.43 1.87 -19.39
N ARG A 767 -27.45 3.12 -18.88
CA ARG A 767 -27.60 4.34 -19.70
C ARG A 767 -26.24 4.84 -20.24
N ASP A 768 -25.14 4.49 -19.56
CA ASP A 768 -23.75 4.79 -19.91
C ASP A 768 -22.76 3.83 -19.21
N ALA A 769 -21.45 3.97 -19.46
CA ALA A 769 -20.41 3.11 -18.89
C ALA A 769 -20.22 3.24 -17.36
N PHE A 770 -20.69 4.33 -16.74
CA PHE A 770 -20.55 4.57 -15.28
C PHE A 770 -21.74 3.99 -14.49
N THR A 771 -22.84 3.66 -15.16
CA THR A 771 -24.06 3.12 -14.55
C THR A 771 -24.24 1.60 -14.73
N SER A 772 -23.27 0.90 -15.33
CA SER A 772 -23.34 -0.56 -15.48
C SER A 772 -23.34 -1.26 -14.13
N VAL A 773 -24.48 -1.88 -13.81
CA VAL A 773 -24.64 -2.76 -12.64
C VAL A 773 -24.32 -4.23 -12.97
N GLY A 774 -24.09 -4.55 -14.25
CA GLY A 774 -23.80 -5.90 -14.72
C GLY A 774 -22.49 -6.49 -14.15
N SER A 775 -21.52 -5.65 -13.79
CA SER A 775 -20.26 -6.13 -13.20
C SER A 775 -20.40 -6.69 -11.79
N LYS A 776 -21.45 -6.29 -11.06
CA LYS A 776 -21.66 -6.67 -9.66
C LYS A 776 -21.91 -8.18 -9.48
N ILE A 777 -22.29 -8.89 -10.54
CA ILE A 777 -22.55 -10.34 -10.46
C ILE A 777 -21.26 -11.19 -10.49
N PHE A 778 -20.08 -10.59 -10.61
CA PHE A 778 -18.80 -11.30 -10.74
C PHE A 778 -17.77 -10.95 -9.66
N ASP A 779 -18.15 -10.18 -8.64
CA ASP A 779 -17.22 -9.68 -7.62
C ASP A 779 -17.16 -10.56 -6.37
N GLY A 780 -18.03 -11.56 -6.24
CA GLY A 780 -18.02 -12.53 -5.16
C GLY A 780 -18.69 -12.06 -3.87
N LYS A 781 -19.37 -10.91 -3.83
CA LYS A 781 -20.11 -10.47 -2.64
C LYS A 781 -21.60 -10.81 -2.75
N LEU A 782 -22.21 -11.11 -1.61
CA LEU A 782 -23.64 -11.47 -1.50
C LEU A 782 -24.33 -10.55 -0.49
N ASP A 783 -24.40 -9.26 -0.80
CA ASP A 783 -25.03 -8.24 0.07
C ASP A 783 -26.15 -7.46 -0.65
N SER A 784 -26.87 -6.62 0.08
CA SER A 784 -28.04 -5.92 -0.46
C SER A 784 -27.73 -4.76 -1.41
N GLY A 785 -26.49 -4.27 -1.44
CA GLY A 785 -26.01 -3.24 -2.37
C GLY A 785 -25.40 -3.81 -3.65
N ASN A 786 -25.13 -5.11 -3.66
CA ASN A 786 -24.29 -5.75 -4.65
C ASN A 786 -25.00 -6.82 -5.47
N GLN A 787 -25.70 -6.35 -6.49
CA GLN A 787 -26.60 -7.14 -7.29
C GLN A 787 -26.95 -6.39 -8.57
N PHE A 788 -27.24 -7.15 -9.61
CA PHE A 788 -27.84 -6.64 -10.82
C PHE A 788 -29.35 -6.47 -10.60
N ILE A 789 -29.85 -5.22 -10.68
CA ILE A 789 -31.28 -4.90 -10.58
C ILE A 789 -31.67 -4.05 -11.79
N ALA A 790 -32.64 -4.52 -12.57
CA ALA A 790 -33.22 -3.73 -13.66
C ALA A 790 -34.30 -2.77 -13.16
N PHE A 791 -33.93 -1.53 -12.85
CA PHE A 791 -34.94 -0.48 -12.68
C PHE A 791 -35.38 0.04 -14.07
N ASN A 792 -36.66 -0.12 -14.41
CA ASN A 792 -37.33 0.39 -15.62
C ASN A 792 -37.12 -0.38 -16.94
N ALA A 793 -37.16 -1.72 -16.94
CA ALA A 793 -37.42 -2.44 -18.19
C ALA A 793 -38.85 -2.11 -18.69
N PRO A 794 -39.05 -1.63 -19.93
CA PRO A 794 -40.39 -1.47 -20.48
C PRO A 794 -41.09 -2.85 -20.45
N LYS A 795 -42.35 -2.88 -20.00
CA LYS A 795 -43.18 -4.09 -19.77
C LYS A 795 -43.34 -5.04 -20.99
N GLN A 796 -42.66 -4.79 -22.10
CA GLN A 796 -42.82 -5.51 -23.37
C GLN A 796 -41.53 -6.19 -23.91
N GLU A 797 -40.35 -5.95 -23.33
CA GLU A 797 -39.12 -6.71 -23.69
C GLU A 797 -38.65 -7.52 -22.48
N ASN A 798 -39.03 -8.80 -22.45
CA ASN A 798 -38.85 -9.71 -21.30
C ASN A 798 -37.47 -10.42 -21.25
N ASP A 799 -36.51 -10.04 -22.09
CA ASP A 799 -35.20 -10.68 -22.18
C ASP A 799 -34.10 -9.66 -21.86
N MET A 800 -33.49 -9.79 -20.69
CA MET A 800 -32.38 -8.95 -20.26
C MET A 800 -31.07 -9.70 -20.38
N PHE A 801 -30.00 -9.03 -20.78
CA PHE A 801 -28.73 -9.70 -20.97
C PHE A 801 -27.54 -8.93 -20.40
N ILE A 802 -26.51 -9.69 -20.07
CA ILE A 802 -25.19 -9.20 -19.64
C ILE A 802 -24.18 -9.91 -20.52
N VAL A 803 -23.50 -9.14 -21.38
CA VAL A 803 -22.38 -9.62 -22.19
C VAL A 803 -21.08 -9.30 -21.49
N PHE A 804 -20.15 -10.24 -21.50
CA PHE A 804 -18.82 -10.07 -20.92
C PHE A 804 -17.75 -10.75 -21.77
N GLU A 805 -16.54 -10.21 -21.72
CA GLU A 805 -15.37 -10.78 -22.40
C GLU A 805 -14.62 -11.77 -21.49
N VAL A 806 -14.21 -12.89 -22.09
CA VAL A 806 -13.32 -13.90 -21.52
C VAL A 806 -12.12 -14.07 -22.47
N ASP A 807 -10.92 -14.32 -21.94
CA ASP A 807 -9.74 -14.64 -22.76
C ASP A 807 -10.04 -15.87 -23.63
N GLY A 808 -9.86 -15.74 -24.95
CA GLY A 808 -10.14 -16.82 -25.93
C GLY A 808 -9.35 -18.11 -25.69
N ASN A 809 -8.26 -18.06 -24.92
CA ASN A 809 -7.49 -19.24 -24.50
C ASN A 809 -8.13 -20.03 -23.35
N ILE A 810 -9.23 -19.54 -22.78
CA ILE A 810 -9.99 -20.20 -21.73
C ILE A 810 -11.12 -20.99 -22.38
N LYS A 811 -11.28 -22.25 -21.95
CA LYS A 811 -12.42 -23.07 -22.32
C LYS A 811 -13.36 -23.19 -21.12
N LEU A 812 -14.53 -22.56 -21.18
CA LEU A 812 -15.56 -22.72 -20.16
C LEU A 812 -16.28 -24.06 -20.36
N ASN A 813 -16.67 -24.68 -19.25
CA ASN A 813 -17.47 -25.92 -19.28
C ASN A 813 -18.43 -26.06 -18.10
N THR A 814 -18.34 -25.16 -17.12
CA THR A 814 -19.16 -25.19 -15.91
C THR A 814 -19.48 -23.76 -15.49
N TRP A 815 -20.68 -23.55 -14.95
CA TRP A 815 -21.07 -22.28 -14.36
C TRP A 815 -21.98 -22.50 -13.15
N GLU A 816 -22.02 -21.50 -12.26
CA GLU A 816 -22.93 -21.45 -11.14
C GLU A 816 -23.68 -20.12 -11.15
N LEU A 817 -24.97 -20.15 -10.83
CA LEU A 817 -25.79 -18.96 -10.59
C LEU A 817 -26.37 -19.04 -9.19
N ILE A 818 -26.14 -18.00 -8.41
CA ILE A 818 -26.67 -17.86 -7.05
C ILE A 818 -27.97 -17.06 -7.14
N GLN A 819 -29.08 -17.62 -6.65
CA GLN A 819 -30.38 -16.97 -6.66
C GLN A 819 -30.48 -15.90 -5.57
N VAL A 820 -31.39 -14.95 -5.78
CA VAL A 820 -31.70 -13.84 -4.87
C VAL A 820 -32.13 -14.32 -3.46
N THR A 821 -32.69 -15.52 -3.34
CA THR A 821 -33.05 -16.14 -2.05
C THR A 821 -31.88 -16.34 -1.09
N LYS A 822 -30.63 -16.37 -1.58
CA LYS A 822 -29.44 -16.45 -0.73
C LYS A 822 -29.07 -15.12 -0.07
N VAL A 823 -29.60 -14.00 -0.54
CA VAL A 823 -29.38 -12.68 0.07
C VAL A 823 -30.48 -12.43 1.10
N GLU A 824 -30.11 -12.23 2.36
CA GLU A 824 -31.06 -12.14 3.48
C GLU A 824 -32.14 -11.07 3.27
N ALA A 825 -31.76 -9.90 2.75
CA ALA A 825 -32.67 -8.80 2.44
C ALA A 825 -33.73 -9.13 1.36
N PHE A 826 -33.49 -10.15 0.53
CA PHE A 826 -34.33 -10.48 -0.63
C PHE A 826 -34.85 -11.91 -0.64
N ARG A 827 -34.83 -12.62 0.50
CA ARG A 827 -35.41 -13.98 0.65
C ARG A 827 -36.85 -14.12 0.14
N LYS A 828 -37.60 -13.03 0.03
CA LYS A 828 -38.99 -12.99 -0.44
C LYS A 828 -39.16 -12.60 -1.92
N LYS A 829 -38.07 -12.34 -2.66
CA LYS A 829 -38.10 -11.95 -4.08
C LYS A 829 -38.14 -13.18 -5.00
N ALA A 830 -38.60 -12.99 -6.22
CA ALA A 830 -38.74 -14.04 -7.22
C ALA A 830 -37.38 -14.52 -7.75
N ASN A 831 -37.21 -15.82 -7.88
CA ASN A 831 -36.03 -16.41 -8.53
C ASN A 831 -36.06 -16.16 -10.05
N VAL A 832 -34.88 -16.21 -10.66
CA VAL A 832 -34.72 -16.01 -12.11
C VAL A 832 -34.54 -17.33 -12.85
N ILE A 833 -34.99 -17.35 -14.11
CA ILE A 833 -34.52 -18.30 -15.13
C ILE A 833 -33.47 -17.60 -15.99
N ALA A 834 -32.46 -18.33 -16.44
CA ALA A 834 -31.37 -17.76 -17.21
C ALA A 834 -30.78 -18.78 -18.19
N SER A 835 -30.23 -18.29 -19.30
CA SER A 835 -29.37 -19.06 -20.20
C SER A 835 -27.95 -18.50 -20.21
N LEU A 836 -26.98 -19.40 -20.30
CA LEU A 836 -25.60 -19.06 -20.61
C LEU A 836 -25.36 -19.32 -22.09
N GLU A 837 -24.83 -18.32 -22.77
CA GLU A 837 -24.70 -18.29 -24.22
C GLU A 837 -23.33 -17.76 -24.62
N TYR A 838 -22.89 -18.10 -25.82
CA TYR A 838 -21.64 -17.61 -26.40
C TYR A 838 -21.85 -17.14 -27.83
N LEU A 839 -20.95 -16.28 -28.29
CA LEU A 839 -20.92 -15.82 -29.67
C LEU A 839 -20.01 -16.74 -30.50
N ASP A 840 -20.58 -17.41 -31.51
CA ASP A 840 -19.82 -18.23 -32.48
C ASP A 840 -19.42 -17.39 -33.71
N ASP A 841 -18.76 -16.26 -33.45
CA ASP A 841 -18.21 -15.37 -34.47
C ASP A 841 -16.78 -15.01 -34.03
N LYS A 842 -15.81 -15.84 -34.45
CA LYS A 842 -14.43 -15.78 -33.96
C LYS A 842 -13.66 -14.55 -34.46
N ASP A 843 -14.11 -13.97 -35.56
CA ASP A 843 -13.50 -12.77 -36.16
C ASP A 843 -14.15 -11.48 -35.64
N PHE A 844 -15.21 -11.57 -34.85
CA PHE A 844 -15.87 -10.41 -34.28
C PHE A 844 -15.02 -9.75 -33.20
N VAL A 845 -14.79 -8.45 -33.37
CA VAL A 845 -14.14 -7.60 -32.38
C VAL A 845 -14.96 -6.33 -32.22
N LEU A 846 -15.28 -5.96 -30.97
CA LEU A 846 -15.88 -4.66 -30.68
C LEU A 846 -14.83 -3.54 -30.84
N GLU A 847 -15.13 -2.58 -31.71
CA GLU A 847 -14.30 -1.38 -31.87
C GLU A 847 -14.32 -0.53 -30.61
N GLU A 848 -13.13 -0.17 -30.10
CA GLU A 848 -13.00 0.60 -28.85
C GLU A 848 -13.62 2.00 -28.95
N SER A 849 -13.59 2.61 -30.14
CA SER A 849 -14.10 3.95 -30.45
C SER A 849 -15.62 4.09 -30.37
N LEU A 850 -16.37 2.99 -30.35
CA LEU A 850 -17.83 3.02 -30.24
C LEU A 850 -18.26 3.49 -28.85
N SER A 851 -19.33 4.28 -28.79
CA SER A 851 -20.02 4.59 -27.54
C SER A 851 -20.59 3.32 -26.91
N TYR A 852 -20.82 3.35 -25.59
CA TYR A 852 -21.36 2.21 -24.86
C TYR A 852 -22.70 1.71 -25.45
N TYR A 853 -23.55 2.62 -25.91
CA TYR A 853 -24.85 2.29 -26.51
C TYR A 853 -24.70 1.62 -27.89
N GLU A 854 -23.78 2.11 -28.73
CA GLU A 854 -23.48 1.49 -30.03
C GLU A 854 -22.90 0.08 -29.88
N LYS A 855 -22.09 -0.16 -28.83
CA LYS A 855 -21.58 -1.49 -28.49
C LYS A 855 -22.72 -2.45 -28.14
N ILE A 856 -23.68 -2.00 -27.31
CA ILE A 856 -24.87 -2.80 -26.96
C ILE A 856 -25.70 -3.14 -28.20
N GLU A 857 -25.99 -2.17 -29.07
CA GLU A 857 -26.81 -2.41 -30.27
C GLU A 857 -26.11 -3.38 -31.24
N LYS A 858 -24.79 -3.25 -31.44
CA LYS A 858 -24.02 -4.24 -32.22
C LYS A 858 -24.11 -5.64 -31.60
N LEU A 859 -24.03 -5.77 -30.28
CA LEU A 859 -24.12 -7.05 -29.56
C LEU A 859 -25.54 -7.67 -29.61
N LYS A 860 -26.59 -6.85 -29.57
CA LYS A 860 -27.99 -7.29 -29.73
C LYS A 860 -28.24 -7.92 -31.10
N SER A 861 -27.66 -7.36 -32.16
CA SER A 861 -27.85 -7.86 -33.53
C SER A 861 -27.14 -9.20 -33.82
N LYS A 862 -26.27 -9.67 -32.92
CA LYS A 862 -25.51 -10.91 -33.12
C LYS A 862 -26.35 -12.15 -32.82
N LYS A 863 -26.01 -13.25 -33.48
CA LYS A 863 -26.59 -14.57 -33.20
C LYS A 863 -25.78 -15.24 -32.10
N TRP A 864 -26.46 -15.63 -31.03
CA TRP A 864 -25.86 -16.29 -29.87
C TRP A 864 -26.28 -17.75 -29.79
N GLU A 865 -25.36 -18.61 -29.37
CA GLU A 865 -25.58 -20.04 -29.21
C GLU A 865 -25.65 -20.39 -27.71
N THR A 866 -26.70 -21.11 -27.30
CA THR A 866 -26.93 -21.47 -25.88
C THR A 866 -26.15 -22.72 -25.50
N VAL A 867 -25.35 -22.65 -24.43
CA VAL A 867 -24.66 -23.83 -23.87
C VAL A 867 -25.43 -24.48 -22.73
N ASP A 868 -26.21 -23.70 -21.99
CA ASP A 868 -26.98 -24.21 -20.85
C ASP A 868 -28.17 -23.29 -20.51
N THR A 869 -29.18 -23.83 -19.84
CA THR A 869 -30.40 -23.11 -19.45
C THR A 869 -30.93 -23.56 -18.10
N ILE A 870 -31.12 -22.61 -17.20
CA ILE A 870 -31.85 -22.77 -15.94
C ILE A 870 -33.34 -22.72 -16.24
N LYS A 871 -33.97 -23.89 -16.30
CA LYS A 871 -35.42 -24.03 -16.53
C LYS A 871 -36.26 -23.95 -15.25
N ASP A 872 -35.63 -24.20 -14.11
CA ASP A 872 -36.25 -24.21 -12.78
C ASP A 872 -35.43 -23.32 -11.83
N GLY A 873 -36.00 -22.16 -11.50
CA GLY A 873 -35.38 -21.19 -10.61
C GLY A 873 -35.51 -21.53 -9.12
N THR A 874 -36.15 -22.64 -8.72
CA THR A 874 -36.44 -22.91 -7.29
C THR A 874 -35.21 -23.22 -6.43
N LYS A 875 -34.08 -23.60 -7.04
CA LYS A 875 -32.84 -23.90 -6.31
C LYS A 875 -32.06 -22.63 -6.02
N ASP A 876 -31.71 -22.44 -4.75
CA ASP A 876 -30.88 -21.32 -4.29
C ASP A 876 -29.54 -21.17 -5.03
N ILE A 877 -28.94 -22.28 -5.44
CA ILE A 877 -27.70 -22.31 -6.24
C ILE A 877 -27.94 -23.29 -7.38
N TYR A 878 -27.81 -22.80 -8.59
CA TYR A 878 -27.76 -23.63 -9.79
C TYR A 878 -26.30 -23.90 -10.16
N LYS A 879 -25.98 -25.13 -10.55
CA LYS A 879 -24.68 -25.52 -11.12
C LYS A 879 -24.90 -26.28 -12.40
N GLY A 880 -24.44 -25.71 -13.51
CA GLY A 880 -24.57 -26.25 -14.86
C GLY A 880 -23.24 -26.76 -15.40
N LYS A 881 -23.27 -27.88 -16.14
CA LYS A 881 -22.13 -28.41 -16.89
C LYS A 881 -22.49 -28.51 -18.37
N PHE A 882 -21.59 -28.08 -19.23
CA PHE A 882 -21.77 -28.06 -20.68
C PHE A 882 -20.48 -28.48 -21.40
N ALA A 883 -20.56 -28.67 -22.72
CA ALA A 883 -19.39 -29.01 -23.52
C ALA A 883 -18.30 -27.93 -23.38
N SER A 884 -17.04 -28.34 -23.39
CA SER A 884 -15.93 -27.41 -23.26
C SER A 884 -15.87 -26.48 -24.48
N THR A 885 -16.17 -25.19 -24.26
CA THR A 885 -16.36 -24.19 -25.32
C THR A 885 -15.41 -23.01 -25.11
N SER A 886 -14.74 -22.59 -26.18
CA SER A 886 -13.94 -21.36 -26.22
C SER A 886 -14.70 -20.32 -27.04
N SER A 887 -14.89 -19.15 -26.43
CA SER A 887 -15.38 -17.94 -27.09
C SER A 887 -14.88 -16.74 -26.32
N ARG A 888 -14.64 -15.64 -27.04
CA ARG A 888 -14.28 -14.35 -26.44
C ARG A 888 -15.48 -13.69 -25.79
N TYR A 889 -16.66 -13.80 -26.39
CA TYR A 889 -17.87 -13.12 -25.95
C TYR A 889 -18.87 -14.12 -25.41
N TRP A 890 -19.30 -13.88 -24.17
CA TRP A 890 -20.30 -14.67 -23.47
C TRP A 890 -21.46 -13.78 -23.05
N ARG A 891 -22.64 -14.38 -22.95
CA ARG A 891 -23.87 -13.69 -22.58
C ARG A 891 -24.64 -14.50 -21.54
N VAL A 892 -24.97 -13.86 -20.43
CA VAL A 892 -25.99 -14.36 -19.50
C VAL A 892 -27.29 -13.65 -19.84
N ASN A 893 -28.28 -14.40 -20.31
CA ASN A 893 -29.60 -13.91 -20.66
C ASN A 893 -30.59 -14.36 -19.58
N VAL A 894 -31.39 -13.44 -19.04
CA VAL A 894 -32.10 -13.61 -17.77
C VAL A 894 -33.53 -13.12 -17.90
N LYS A 895 -34.43 -13.90 -17.31
CA LYS A 895 -35.85 -13.60 -17.26
C LYS A 895 -36.42 -13.91 -15.87
N SER A 896 -37.30 -13.02 -15.40
CA SER A 896 -37.99 -13.19 -14.12
C SER A 896 -39.13 -14.19 -14.24
N THR A 897 -39.34 -15.00 -13.18
CA THR A 897 -40.42 -16.00 -13.12
C THR A 897 -41.78 -15.40 -12.73
N LEU A 898 -41.81 -14.18 -12.17
CA LEU A 898 -43.03 -13.52 -11.67
C LEU A 898 -43.33 -12.17 -12.33
N GLY A 899 -42.60 -11.78 -13.38
CA GLY A 899 -42.83 -10.53 -14.11
C GLY A 899 -42.28 -9.26 -13.45
N ASP A 900 -41.65 -9.38 -12.27
CA ASP A 900 -40.86 -8.32 -11.64
C ASP A 900 -39.46 -8.19 -12.28
N ALA A 901 -38.74 -7.11 -11.98
CA ALA A 901 -37.35 -6.96 -12.40
C ALA A 901 -36.49 -8.15 -11.93
N PRO A 902 -35.73 -8.82 -12.82
CA PRO A 902 -34.85 -9.91 -12.42
C PRO A 902 -33.71 -9.39 -11.54
N ILE A 903 -33.38 -10.14 -10.49
CA ILE A 903 -32.29 -9.82 -9.56
C ILE A 903 -31.30 -10.99 -9.56
N ILE A 904 -30.04 -10.69 -9.84
CA ILE A 904 -28.95 -11.68 -9.81
C ILE A 904 -27.87 -11.17 -8.84
N PRO A 905 -27.67 -11.87 -7.71
CA PRO A 905 -26.56 -11.61 -6.82
C PRO A 905 -25.20 -11.93 -7.44
N GLU A 906 -25.02 -13.16 -7.95
CA GLU A 906 -23.69 -13.65 -8.35
C GLU A 906 -23.77 -14.76 -9.40
N VAL A 907 -22.86 -14.72 -10.37
CA VAL A 907 -22.57 -15.75 -11.37
C VAL A 907 -21.11 -16.13 -11.30
N LYS A 908 -20.81 -17.43 -11.24
CA LYS A 908 -19.45 -17.96 -11.25
C LYS A 908 -19.23 -18.79 -12.50
N LEU A 909 -18.12 -18.55 -13.17
CA LEU A 909 -17.73 -19.24 -14.38
C LEU A 909 -16.51 -20.11 -14.10
N PHE A 910 -16.49 -21.33 -14.63
CA PHE A 910 -15.39 -22.25 -14.44
C PHE A 910 -14.98 -22.86 -15.77
N GLY A 911 -13.67 -22.95 -15.95
CA GLY A 911 -13.09 -23.46 -17.17
C GLY A 911 -11.67 -23.93 -16.97
N THR A 912 -11.09 -24.50 -18.01
CA THR A 912 -9.67 -24.81 -18.07
C THR A 912 -8.95 -23.74 -18.89
N LYS A 913 -7.72 -23.44 -18.49
CA LYS A 913 -6.82 -22.56 -19.25
C LYS A 913 -5.75 -23.46 -19.81
N LEU A 914 -5.39 -23.23 -21.07
CA LEU A 914 -4.27 -23.93 -21.66
C LEU A 914 -2.98 -23.59 -20.87
N ASP A 915 -2.31 -24.61 -20.33
CA ASP A 915 -1.08 -24.42 -19.56
C ASP A 915 0.07 -23.97 -20.48
N LYS A 916 0.45 -22.70 -20.37
CA LYS A 916 1.54 -22.08 -21.15
C LYS A 916 2.91 -22.24 -20.49
N SER A 917 2.94 -22.68 -19.22
CA SER A 917 4.16 -22.73 -18.39
C SER A 917 5.31 -23.51 -19.03
N PRO A 918 5.09 -24.66 -19.73
CA PRO A 918 6.19 -25.38 -20.39
C PRO A 918 6.95 -24.53 -21.42
N LEU A 919 6.23 -23.72 -22.21
CA LEU A 919 6.83 -22.85 -23.22
C LEU A 919 7.38 -21.55 -22.61
N GLU A 920 6.69 -20.98 -21.62
CA GLU A 920 7.16 -19.78 -20.90
C GLU A 920 8.45 -20.05 -20.13
N ASN A 921 8.56 -21.21 -19.47
CA ASN A 921 9.78 -21.64 -18.80
C ASN A 921 10.91 -21.91 -19.80
N ALA A 922 10.63 -22.61 -20.90
CA ALA A 922 11.64 -22.83 -21.94
C ALA A 922 12.18 -21.51 -22.52
N ILE A 923 11.30 -20.52 -22.77
CA ILE A 923 11.71 -19.17 -23.21
C ILE A 923 12.56 -18.48 -22.14
N LYS A 924 12.17 -18.58 -20.86
CA LYS A 924 12.94 -18.02 -19.75
C LYS A 924 14.34 -18.64 -19.66
N ASP A 925 14.43 -19.96 -19.68
CA ASP A 925 15.69 -20.70 -19.63
C ASP A 925 16.58 -20.34 -20.83
N ALA A 926 15.99 -20.19 -22.02
CA ALA A 926 16.72 -19.76 -23.22
C ALA A 926 17.24 -18.33 -23.11
N LYS A 927 16.46 -17.39 -22.54
CA LYS A 927 16.90 -16.02 -22.30
C LYS A 927 18.03 -15.94 -21.29
N GLU A 928 17.92 -16.69 -20.18
CA GLU A 928 18.98 -16.80 -19.18
C GLU A 928 20.26 -17.41 -19.80
N TYR A 929 20.12 -18.44 -20.63
CA TYR A 929 21.23 -19.01 -21.40
C TYR A 929 21.88 -17.98 -22.33
N LEU A 930 21.08 -17.19 -23.07
CA LEU A 930 21.56 -16.14 -23.98
C LEU A 930 22.26 -14.99 -23.22
N GLU A 931 21.80 -14.63 -22.02
CA GLU A 931 22.43 -13.61 -21.18
C GLU A 931 23.77 -14.09 -20.62
N ASN A 932 23.84 -15.33 -20.13
CA ASN A 932 25.06 -15.95 -19.60
C ASN A 932 26.16 -16.14 -20.66
N LYS A 933 25.83 -15.99 -21.96
CA LYS A 933 26.76 -16.15 -23.09
C LYS A 933 27.07 -14.85 -23.84
N LYS A 934 26.61 -13.69 -23.35
CA LYS A 934 26.99 -12.37 -23.89
C LYS A 934 28.52 -12.18 -23.81
N GLY A 935 29.20 -12.17 -24.96
CA GLY A 935 30.65 -11.89 -25.06
C GLY A 935 31.50 -12.96 -25.76
N ASN A 936 30.94 -14.12 -26.14
CA ASN A 936 31.69 -15.18 -26.84
C ASN A 936 31.87 -14.87 -28.34
N GLN A 937 33.12 -14.71 -28.82
CA GLN A 937 33.46 -14.25 -30.18
C GLN A 937 33.71 -15.36 -31.24
N ILE A 938 33.30 -16.62 -31.00
CA ILE A 938 33.52 -17.69 -31.99
C ILE A 938 32.42 -17.64 -33.07
N PRO A 939 32.73 -17.54 -34.38
CA PRO A 939 31.73 -17.34 -35.45
C PRO A 939 30.61 -18.39 -35.49
N TYR A 940 30.94 -19.67 -35.24
CA TYR A 940 29.97 -20.78 -35.20
C TYR A 940 29.07 -20.76 -33.94
N ALA A 941 29.57 -20.26 -32.80
CA ALA A 941 28.76 -20.09 -31.60
C ALA A 941 27.76 -18.93 -31.76
N GLN A 942 28.14 -17.87 -32.48
CA GLN A 942 27.26 -16.73 -32.73
C GLN A 942 26.09 -17.12 -33.65
N GLU A 943 26.33 -17.89 -34.71
CA GLU A 943 25.27 -18.40 -35.59
C GLU A 943 24.26 -19.28 -34.84
N GLY A 944 24.73 -20.16 -33.95
CA GLY A 944 23.86 -20.97 -33.11
C GLY A 944 23.04 -20.15 -32.10
N LEU A 945 23.65 -19.12 -31.50
CA LEU A 945 22.94 -18.19 -30.60
C LEU A 945 21.89 -17.37 -31.35
N ASP A 946 22.15 -17.00 -32.60
CA ASP A 946 21.19 -16.31 -33.47
C ASP A 946 20.02 -17.22 -33.86
N LYS A 947 20.28 -18.50 -34.15
CA LYS A 947 19.24 -19.52 -34.34
C LYS A 947 18.39 -19.73 -33.08
N LEU A 948 19.00 -19.76 -31.89
CA LEU A 948 18.26 -19.84 -30.63
C LEU A 948 17.38 -18.60 -30.42
N ARG A 949 17.87 -17.40 -30.75
CA ARG A 949 17.06 -16.16 -30.72
C ARG A 949 15.86 -16.25 -31.66
N GLU A 950 16.06 -16.73 -32.88
CA GLU A 950 14.96 -16.91 -33.85
C GLU A 950 13.89 -17.89 -33.34
N VAL A 951 14.31 -19.04 -32.78
CA VAL A 951 13.39 -20.03 -32.18
C VAL A 951 12.63 -19.43 -30.98
N VAL A 952 13.30 -18.64 -30.14
CA VAL A 952 12.66 -17.92 -29.03
C VAL A 952 11.66 -16.87 -29.54
N GLU A 953 12.00 -16.12 -30.59
CA GLU A 953 11.08 -15.14 -31.20
C GLU A 953 9.85 -15.79 -31.83
N ASP A 954 10.00 -16.96 -32.45
CA ASP A 954 8.89 -17.74 -33.01
C ASP A 954 8.00 -18.33 -31.91
N ALA A 955 8.61 -18.81 -30.82
CA ALA A 955 7.91 -19.27 -29.63
C ALA A 955 7.12 -18.14 -28.93
N GLU A 956 7.71 -16.94 -28.81
CA GLU A 956 7.03 -15.76 -28.27
C GLU A 956 5.88 -15.28 -29.15
N ARG A 957 6.03 -15.36 -30.48
CA ARG A 957 4.94 -15.11 -31.43
C ARG A 957 3.83 -16.14 -31.27
N THR A 958 4.19 -17.42 -31.14
CA THR A 958 3.24 -18.51 -30.92
C THR A 958 2.41 -18.31 -29.66
N LEU A 959 3.01 -17.89 -28.54
CA LEU A 959 2.30 -17.60 -27.28
C LEU A 959 1.20 -16.54 -27.40
N LYS A 960 1.32 -15.64 -28.39
CA LYS A 960 0.38 -14.54 -28.66
C LYS A 960 -0.72 -14.92 -29.66
N THR A 961 -0.72 -16.15 -30.19
CA THR A 961 -1.73 -16.60 -31.16
C THR A 961 -3.05 -16.99 -30.47
N GLU A 962 -4.18 -16.73 -31.13
CA GLU A 962 -5.52 -17.12 -30.65
C GLU A 962 -5.86 -18.61 -30.90
N LYS A 963 -5.00 -19.33 -31.65
CA LYS A 963 -5.14 -20.77 -31.97
C LYS A 963 -4.13 -21.64 -31.22
N LEU A 964 -3.68 -21.21 -30.05
CA LEU A 964 -2.69 -21.94 -29.26
C LEU A 964 -3.23 -23.32 -28.84
N THR A 965 -2.44 -24.39 -29.05
CA THR A 965 -2.77 -25.76 -28.63
C THR A 965 -1.66 -26.34 -27.76
N LYS A 966 -1.97 -27.39 -26.98
CA LYS A 966 -1.00 -28.09 -26.12
C LYS A 966 0.15 -28.69 -26.94
N GLU A 967 -0.15 -29.19 -28.13
CA GLU A 967 0.83 -29.70 -29.11
C GLU A 967 1.78 -28.60 -29.57
N LEU A 968 1.26 -27.40 -29.86
CA LEU A 968 2.06 -26.26 -30.32
C LEU A 968 2.96 -25.72 -29.20
N ILE A 969 2.45 -25.70 -27.95
CA ILE A 969 3.23 -25.34 -26.75
C ILE A 969 4.38 -26.33 -26.55
N ASN A 970 4.07 -27.62 -26.50
CA ASN A 970 5.07 -28.67 -26.27
C ASN A 970 6.09 -28.75 -27.41
N SER A 971 5.65 -28.62 -28.66
CA SER A 971 6.53 -28.64 -29.84
C SER A 971 7.55 -27.50 -29.78
N ASN A 972 7.12 -26.26 -29.48
CA ASN A 972 8.05 -25.13 -29.43
C ASN A 972 8.94 -25.16 -28.18
N ALA A 973 8.45 -25.63 -27.03
CA ALA A 973 9.28 -25.84 -25.84
C ALA A 973 10.40 -26.87 -26.10
N ASN A 974 10.07 -27.95 -26.82
CA ASN A 974 11.03 -28.94 -27.26
C ASN A 974 12.04 -28.36 -28.27
N LYS A 975 11.62 -27.54 -29.23
CA LYS A 975 12.55 -26.86 -30.17
C LYS A 975 13.57 -25.99 -29.45
N ILE A 976 13.13 -25.23 -28.44
CA ILE A 976 14.02 -24.43 -27.60
C ILE A 976 15.00 -25.33 -26.85
N SER A 977 14.49 -26.40 -26.22
CA SER A 977 15.32 -27.34 -25.47
C SER A 977 16.37 -28.03 -26.36
N GLN A 978 15.99 -28.39 -27.59
CA GLN A 978 16.89 -28.93 -28.60
C GLN A 978 17.94 -27.92 -29.05
N ALA A 979 17.55 -26.66 -29.30
CA ALA A 979 18.49 -25.60 -29.69
C ALA A 979 19.55 -25.32 -28.59
N ILE A 980 19.14 -25.28 -27.33
CA ILE A 980 20.06 -25.15 -26.18
C ILE A 980 20.98 -26.37 -26.07
N ALA A 981 20.46 -27.59 -26.27
CA ALA A 981 21.26 -28.81 -26.23
C ALA A 981 22.34 -28.83 -27.32
N THR A 982 22.00 -28.45 -28.55
CA THR A 982 22.97 -28.34 -29.67
C THR A 982 24.08 -27.34 -29.35
N LEU A 983 23.74 -26.16 -28.83
CA LEU A 983 24.71 -25.14 -28.40
C LEU A 983 25.61 -25.56 -27.24
N THR A 984 25.12 -26.46 -26.40
CA THR A 984 25.86 -27.00 -25.26
C THR A 984 26.84 -28.11 -25.70
N LEU A 985 26.52 -28.84 -26.77
CA LEU A 985 27.37 -29.88 -27.36
C LEU A 985 28.53 -29.30 -28.20
N ASP A 986 28.33 -28.14 -28.85
CA ASP A 986 29.38 -27.46 -29.63
C ASP A 986 30.49 -26.80 -28.77
N ASN A 987 30.28 -26.66 -27.45
CA ASN A 987 31.25 -26.04 -26.53
C ASN A 987 32.15 -27.03 -25.79
N THR A 988 32.05 -28.35 -26.05
CA THR A 988 32.98 -29.33 -25.48
C THR A 988 34.17 -29.56 -26.43
N GLU A 989 35.33 -28.97 -26.10
CA GLU A 989 36.61 -29.29 -26.72
C GLU A 989 36.86 -30.82 -26.68
N VAL A 990 36.98 -31.45 -27.85
CA VAL A 990 37.57 -32.77 -27.96
C VAL A 990 38.65 -32.71 -29.04
N LYS A 991 39.88 -33.03 -28.61
CA LYS A 991 41.05 -33.21 -29.47
C LYS A 991 40.76 -34.30 -30.51
N VAL A 992 40.86 -33.92 -31.78
CA VAL A 992 40.80 -34.86 -32.91
C VAL A 992 42.14 -35.60 -32.99
N GLU A 993 42.12 -36.93 -32.85
CA GLU A 993 43.19 -37.77 -33.37
C GLU A 993 43.02 -37.89 -34.89
N GLU A 994 44.09 -37.60 -35.63
CA GLU A 994 44.12 -37.56 -37.09
C GLU A 994 43.88 -38.95 -37.71
N ASN A 995 43.14 -38.95 -38.85
CA ASN A 995 42.96 -40.04 -39.83
C ASN A 995 41.78 -41.03 -39.66
N ILE A 996 40.56 -40.55 -39.40
CA ILE A 996 39.35 -41.33 -39.68
C ILE A 996 38.50 -40.63 -40.76
N THR A 997 38.31 -41.27 -41.91
CA THR A 997 37.45 -40.76 -43.00
C THR A 997 35.98 -41.09 -42.74
N LYS A 998 35.05 -40.24 -43.22
CA LYS A 998 33.58 -40.44 -43.12
C LYS A 998 33.14 -41.80 -43.68
N GLU A 999 33.83 -42.26 -44.73
CA GLU A 999 33.60 -43.55 -45.36
C GLU A 999 33.91 -44.75 -44.43
N ASN A 1000 35.02 -44.69 -43.68
CA ASN A 1000 35.38 -45.72 -42.70
C ASN A 1000 34.42 -45.74 -41.50
N LEU A 1001 33.92 -44.57 -41.09
CA LEU A 1001 32.94 -44.43 -40.00
C LEU A 1001 31.57 -44.97 -40.39
N ASN A 1002 31.09 -44.64 -41.59
CA ASN A 1002 29.83 -45.20 -42.11
C ASN A 1002 29.90 -46.73 -42.23
N LYS A 1003 31.07 -47.29 -42.59
CA LYS A 1003 31.28 -48.73 -42.58
C LYS A 1003 31.20 -49.33 -41.17
N LYS A 1004 31.84 -48.71 -40.17
CA LYS A 1004 31.77 -49.13 -38.75
C LYS A 1004 30.34 -49.05 -38.21
N LEU A 1005 29.60 -47.98 -38.51
CA LEU A 1005 28.21 -47.79 -38.08
C LEU A 1005 27.27 -48.82 -38.70
N ASN A 1006 27.40 -49.10 -40.00
CA ASN A 1006 26.64 -50.17 -40.66
C ASN A 1006 26.91 -51.55 -40.04
N GLU A 1007 28.16 -51.85 -39.64
CA GLU A 1007 28.48 -53.09 -38.91
C GLU A 1007 27.85 -53.13 -37.51
N LEU A 1008 27.84 -52.00 -36.79
CA LEU A 1008 27.22 -51.90 -35.46
C LEU A 1008 25.70 -52.00 -35.51
N LEU A 1009 25.03 -51.35 -36.46
CA LEU A 1009 23.61 -51.51 -36.73
C LEU A 1009 23.27 -52.96 -37.09
N GLY A 1010 24.09 -53.60 -37.93
CA GLY A 1010 23.96 -55.02 -38.26
C GLY A 1010 24.13 -55.95 -37.06
N LYS A 1011 24.95 -55.59 -36.07
CA LYS A 1011 25.07 -56.32 -34.80
C LYS A 1011 23.86 -56.05 -33.89
N ALA A 1012 23.44 -54.80 -33.74
CA ALA A 1012 22.28 -54.41 -32.94
C ALA A 1012 20.99 -55.11 -33.42
N ASN A 1013 20.77 -55.18 -34.73
CA ASN A 1013 19.58 -55.81 -35.32
C ASN A 1013 19.54 -57.34 -35.17
N LYS A 1014 20.68 -57.98 -34.84
CA LYS A 1014 20.75 -59.43 -34.55
C LYS A 1014 20.55 -59.76 -33.07
N ILE A 1015 20.46 -58.74 -32.21
CA ILE A 1015 20.23 -58.92 -30.78
C ILE A 1015 18.73 -59.17 -30.54
N ASP A 1016 18.41 -60.30 -29.93
CA ASP A 1016 17.05 -60.63 -29.51
C ASP A 1016 16.63 -59.75 -28.33
N SER A 1017 15.94 -58.65 -28.64
CA SER A 1017 15.52 -57.62 -27.67
C SER A 1017 14.55 -58.14 -26.60
N SER A 1018 13.94 -59.32 -26.79
CA SER A 1018 13.07 -59.94 -25.78
C SER A 1018 13.83 -60.45 -24.55
N LYS A 1019 15.16 -60.59 -24.67
CA LYS A 1019 16.05 -61.07 -23.60
C LYS A 1019 16.77 -59.96 -22.84
N LEU A 1020 16.46 -58.70 -23.10
CA LEU A 1020 17.09 -57.54 -22.46
C LEU A 1020 16.19 -56.93 -21.38
N SER A 1021 16.79 -56.28 -20.38
CA SER A 1021 16.05 -55.44 -19.45
C SER A 1021 15.54 -54.16 -20.14
N GLU A 1022 14.44 -53.60 -19.66
CA GLU A 1022 13.80 -52.42 -20.28
C GLU A 1022 14.76 -51.21 -20.37
N SER A 1023 15.68 -51.07 -19.42
CA SER A 1023 16.69 -49.99 -19.42
C SER A 1023 17.74 -50.15 -20.52
N VAL A 1024 18.22 -51.37 -20.77
CA VAL A 1024 19.23 -51.65 -21.81
C VAL A 1024 18.57 -51.66 -23.18
N LYS A 1025 17.35 -52.18 -23.28
CA LYS A 1025 16.53 -52.17 -24.49
C LYS A 1025 16.23 -50.74 -24.95
N SER A 1026 15.69 -49.89 -24.08
CA SER A 1026 15.37 -48.50 -24.42
C SER A 1026 16.61 -47.70 -24.84
N LYS A 1027 17.74 -47.89 -24.15
CA LYS A 1027 19.00 -47.22 -24.51
C LYS A 1027 19.55 -47.69 -25.85
N LEU A 1028 19.55 -49.01 -26.12
CA LEU A 1028 19.97 -49.55 -27.41
C LEU A 1028 19.07 -49.05 -28.56
N THR A 1029 17.75 -49.03 -28.37
CA THR A 1029 16.81 -48.51 -29.38
C THR A 1029 17.04 -47.02 -29.66
N ALA A 1030 17.25 -46.21 -28.62
CA ALA A 1030 17.53 -44.79 -28.78
C ALA A 1030 18.84 -44.55 -29.55
N ASP A 1031 19.90 -45.31 -29.24
CA ASP A 1031 21.20 -45.15 -29.89
C ASP A 1031 21.18 -45.65 -31.34
N VAL A 1032 20.40 -46.70 -31.65
CA VAL A 1032 20.16 -47.18 -33.02
C VAL A 1032 19.44 -46.10 -33.84
N SER A 1033 18.31 -45.57 -33.34
CA SER A 1033 17.56 -44.54 -34.07
C SER A 1033 18.38 -43.26 -34.27
N ASN A 1034 19.18 -42.86 -33.28
CA ASN A 1034 20.08 -41.71 -33.43
C ASN A 1034 21.12 -41.94 -34.53
N VAL A 1035 21.70 -43.14 -34.61
CA VAL A 1035 22.66 -43.47 -35.67
C VAL A 1035 22.00 -43.48 -37.04
N GLU A 1036 20.82 -44.10 -37.19
CA GLU A 1036 20.09 -44.15 -38.46
C GLU A 1036 19.76 -42.74 -38.97
N LEU A 1037 19.25 -41.86 -38.09
CA LEU A 1037 18.95 -40.46 -38.42
C LEU A 1037 20.19 -39.65 -38.81
N LEU A 1038 21.32 -39.87 -38.12
CA LEU A 1038 22.56 -39.17 -38.43
C LEU A 1038 23.17 -39.63 -39.76
N MET A 1039 23.00 -40.91 -40.12
CA MET A 1039 23.47 -41.45 -41.39
C MET A 1039 22.65 -40.99 -42.60
N GLU A 1040 21.38 -40.60 -42.41
CA GLU A 1040 20.53 -40.01 -43.45
C GLU A 1040 20.83 -38.52 -43.70
N ASN A 1041 21.56 -37.85 -42.81
CA ASN A 1041 21.89 -36.43 -42.94
C ASN A 1041 23.24 -36.22 -43.66
N GLU A 1042 23.20 -35.74 -44.91
CA GLU A 1042 24.41 -35.52 -45.73
C GLU A 1042 25.41 -34.53 -45.11
N GLU A 1043 24.92 -33.56 -44.32
CA GLU A 1043 25.73 -32.49 -43.70
C GLU A 1043 26.31 -32.86 -42.32
N VAL A 1044 26.10 -34.10 -41.84
CA VAL A 1044 26.60 -34.54 -40.53
C VAL A 1044 28.14 -34.55 -40.47
N THR A 1045 28.69 -34.08 -39.34
CA THR A 1045 30.14 -34.00 -39.11
C THR A 1045 30.74 -35.35 -38.73
N VAL A 1046 32.03 -35.55 -39.07
CA VAL A 1046 32.79 -36.78 -38.74
C VAL A 1046 32.82 -37.04 -37.23
N ASN A 1047 32.88 -35.98 -36.41
CA ASN A 1047 32.91 -36.08 -34.95
C ASN A 1047 31.58 -36.57 -34.37
N ALA A 1048 30.44 -36.11 -34.91
CA ALA A 1048 29.13 -36.57 -34.49
C ALA A 1048 28.93 -38.06 -34.83
N LEU A 1049 29.31 -38.47 -36.05
CA LEU A 1049 29.29 -39.88 -36.45
C LEU A 1049 30.20 -40.75 -35.58
N SER A 1050 31.39 -40.27 -35.23
CA SER A 1050 32.33 -41.01 -34.37
C SER A 1050 31.81 -41.22 -32.96
N LYS A 1051 31.24 -40.17 -32.36
CA LYS A 1051 30.69 -40.26 -31.00
C LYS A 1051 29.47 -41.18 -30.96
N SER A 1052 28.56 -41.07 -31.93
CA SER A 1052 27.40 -41.96 -32.02
C SER A 1052 27.81 -43.41 -32.31
N ALA A 1053 28.90 -43.63 -33.05
CA ALA A 1053 29.47 -44.96 -33.23
C ALA A 1053 29.96 -45.55 -31.89
N ASP A 1054 30.64 -44.77 -31.06
CA ASP A 1054 31.14 -45.23 -29.76
C ASP A 1054 30.01 -45.47 -28.74
N GLU A 1055 28.96 -44.66 -28.78
CA GLU A 1055 27.77 -44.83 -27.94
C GLU A 1055 26.98 -46.07 -28.36
N LEU A 1056 26.72 -46.26 -29.66
CA LEU A 1056 26.06 -47.46 -30.17
C LEU A 1056 26.91 -48.72 -29.88
N GLU A 1057 28.24 -48.64 -30.01
CA GLU A 1057 29.15 -49.73 -29.68
C GLU A 1057 29.08 -50.11 -28.19
N LYS A 1058 29.03 -49.13 -27.28
CA LYS A 1058 28.83 -49.38 -25.85
C LYS A 1058 27.48 -50.03 -25.56
N SER A 1059 26.41 -49.56 -26.19
CA SER A 1059 25.07 -50.10 -26.01
C SER A 1059 24.93 -51.52 -26.57
N VAL A 1060 25.51 -51.81 -27.74
CA VAL A 1060 25.60 -53.15 -28.32
C VAL A 1060 26.39 -54.09 -27.40
N ASN A 1061 27.53 -53.65 -26.86
CA ASN A 1061 28.34 -54.46 -25.95
C ASN A 1061 27.66 -54.71 -24.61
N ALA A 1062 26.93 -53.72 -24.07
CA ALA A 1062 26.14 -53.90 -22.85
C ALA A 1062 25.02 -54.94 -23.05
N ALA A 1063 24.30 -54.87 -24.16
CA ALA A 1063 23.26 -55.82 -24.51
C ALA A 1063 23.80 -57.25 -24.70
N LEU A 1064 24.94 -57.41 -25.39
CA LEU A 1064 25.58 -58.72 -25.56
C LEU A 1064 26.04 -59.31 -24.22
N LYS A 1065 26.60 -58.49 -23.33
CA LYS A 1065 27.03 -58.91 -21.99
C LYS A 1065 25.86 -59.35 -21.12
N GLU A 1066 24.71 -58.69 -21.21
CA GLU A 1066 23.51 -59.07 -20.46
C GLU A 1066 22.95 -60.42 -20.94
N ILE A 1067 22.92 -60.64 -22.27
CA ILE A 1067 22.52 -61.94 -22.86
C ILE A 1067 23.48 -63.06 -22.43
N GLU A 1068 24.78 -62.79 -22.36
CA GLU A 1068 25.77 -63.77 -21.92
C GLU A 1068 25.65 -64.10 -20.42
N GLN A 1069 25.36 -63.10 -19.58
CA GLN A 1069 25.06 -63.31 -18.15
C GLN A 1069 23.79 -64.13 -17.93
N GLN A 1070 22.75 -63.93 -18.74
CA GLN A 1070 21.53 -64.74 -18.68
C GLN A 1070 21.77 -66.19 -19.15
N LYS A 1071 22.55 -66.40 -20.22
CA LYS A 1071 22.96 -67.75 -20.64
C LYS A 1071 23.78 -68.48 -19.59
N THR A 1072 24.57 -67.75 -18.79
CA THR A 1072 25.36 -68.33 -17.69
C THR A 1072 24.48 -68.72 -16.51
N LYS A 1073 23.48 -67.89 -16.16
CA LYS A 1073 22.44 -68.21 -15.15
C LYS A 1073 21.56 -69.40 -15.56
N GLU A 1074 21.14 -69.50 -16.82
CA GLU A 1074 20.37 -70.66 -17.31
C GLU A 1074 21.19 -71.96 -17.30
N LYS A 1075 22.53 -71.88 -17.37
CA LYS A 1075 23.45 -73.03 -17.27
C LYS A 1075 23.67 -73.45 -15.81
N GLU A 1076 23.71 -72.49 -14.89
CA GLU A 1076 23.80 -72.71 -13.43
C GLU A 1076 22.48 -73.26 -12.86
N GLU A 1077 21.32 -72.78 -13.32
CA GLU A 1077 20.01 -73.32 -12.91
C GLU A 1077 19.77 -74.75 -13.44
N LYS A 1078 20.32 -75.11 -14.60
CA LYS A 1078 20.29 -76.49 -15.12
C LYS A 1078 21.26 -77.45 -14.42
N THR A 1079 22.22 -76.95 -13.63
CA THR A 1079 23.14 -77.79 -12.85
C THR A 1079 22.77 -77.87 -11.36
N SER A 1080 21.86 -77.01 -10.87
CA SER A 1080 21.39 -77.03 -9.47
C SER A 1080 20.22 -77.96 -9.17
N ASP A 1081 19.62 -78.62 -10.17
CA ASP A 1081 18.47 -79.53 -9.98
C ASP A 1081 18.86 -80.98 -9.57
N SER A 1082 20.12 -81.22 -9.20
CA SER A 1082 20.57 -82.50 -8.64
C SER A 1082 21.34 -82.33 -7.33
N LYS A 1083 20.63 -82.02 -6.23
CA LYS A 1083 20.87 -82.58 -4.88
C LYS A 1083 19.86 -82.04 -3.87
N LYS A 1084 18.99 -82.92 -3.40
CA LYS A 1084 18.11 -82.76 -2.23
C LYS A 1084 18.92 -82.79 -0.93
N SER A 1085 18.29 -82.18 0.08
CA SER A 1085 18.36 -82.42 1.54
C SER A 1085 19.64 -82.11 2.31
N GLU A 1086 19.59 -81.07 3.17
CA GLU A 1086 19.48 -81.22 4.63
C GLU A 1086 19.37 -79.85 5.34
N LYS A 1087 18.78 -79.87 6.55
CA LYS A 1087 18.27 -78.73 7.35
C LYS A 1087 19.38 -78.10 8.26
N PRO A 1088 19.10 -77.02 9.02
CA PRO A 1088 19.92 -75.79 9.05
C PRO A 1088 20.78 -75.61 10.32
N LYS A 1089 21.84 -74.79 10.27
CA LYS A 1089 22.36 -74.06 11.45
C LYS A 1089 22.97 -72.70 11.09
N SER A 1090 22.58 -71.72 11.90
CA SER A 1090 23.06 -70.34 11.97
C SER A 1090 24.56 -70.21 12.31
N LYS A 1091 25.27 -69.26 11.68
CA LYS A 1091 26.03 -68.18 12.34
C LYS A 1091 26.93 -67.40 11.34
N SER A 1092 27.06 -66.10 11.62
CA SER A 1092 28.16 -65.20 11.27
C SER A 1092 28.26 -64.62 9.85
N THR A 1093 27.64 -63.45 9.65
CA THR A 1093 27.98 -62.54 8.53
C THR A 1093 28.25 -61.12 9.05
N SER A 1094 29.32 -60.94 9.83
CA SER A 1094 29.79 -59.62 10.31
C SER A 1094 31.04 -59.09 9.59
N LYS A 1095 31.49 -59.71 8.47
CA LYS A 1095 32.71 -59.26 7.76
C LYS A 1095 32.53 -58.79 6.31
N LYS A 1096 31.35 -58.92 5.69
CA LYS A 1096 31.12 -58.43 4.30
C LYS A 1096 30.59 -56.99 4.20
N ILE A 1097 29.89 -56.50 5.22
CA ILE A 1097 29.31 -55.14 5.22
C ILE A 1097 30.38 -54.05 5.43
N ILE A 1098 31.45 -54.35 6.16
CA ILE A 1098 32.51 -53.37 6.46
C ILE A 1098 33.43 -53.09 5.24
N SER A 1099 33.57 -54.01 4.30
CA SER A 1099 34.37 -53.76 3.07
C SER A 1099 33.62 -52.90 2.05
N PHE A 1100 32.29 -53.01 2.00
CA PHE A 1100 31.45 -52.28 1.05
C PHE A 1100 31.36 -50.78 1.40
N PHE A 1101 31.27 -50.43 2.69
CA PHE A 1101 31.25 -49.03 3.14
C PHE A 1101 32.63 -48.33 3.05
N LYS A 1102 33.75 -49.07 3.09
CA LYS A 1102 35.09 -48.49 2.90
C LYS A 1102 35.35 -48.07 1.45
N ASP A 1103 34.81 -48.79 0.46
CA ASP A 1103 34.98 -48.44 -0.96
C ASP A 1103 34.10 -47.27 -1.41
N ILE A 1104 32.93 -47.10 -0.80
CA ILE A 1104 32.04 -45.96 -1.06
C ILE A 1104 32.65 -44.65 -0.53
N ASN A 1105 33.21 -44.65 0.69
CA ASN A 1105 33.89 -43.47 1.24
C ASN A 1105 35.16 -43.10 0.47
N LYS A 1106 35.87 -44.08 -0.09
CA LYS A 1106 37.06 -43.83 -0.93
C LYS A 1106 36.69 -43.22 -2.30
N LYS A 1107 35.55 -43.61 -2.89
CA LYS A 1107 35.05 -43.02 -4.14
C LYS A 1107 34.48 -41.61 -3.94
N LEU A 1108 33.76 -41.36 -2.85
CA LEU A 1108 33.25 -40.01 -2.51
C LEU A 1108 34.39 -39.03 -2.18
N GLY A 1109 35.42 -39.46 -1.46
CA GLY A 1109 36.59 -38.61 -1.16
C GLY A 1109 37.39 -38.19 -2.40
N ASN A 1110 37.40 -38.99 -3.47
CA ASN A 1110 38.09 -38.66 -4.71
C ASN A 1110 37.26 -37.71 -5.60
N ILE A 1111 35.92 -37.80 -5.55
CA ILE A 1111 35.03 -36.88 -6.28
C ILE A 1111 35.09 -35.48 -5.66
N VAL A 1112 35.11 -35.37 -4.33
CA VAL A 1112 35.22 -34.08 -3.63
C VAL A 1112 36.60 -33.43 -3.84
N LYS A 1113 37.69 -34.22 -3.86
CA LYS A 1113 39.04 -33.70 -4.18
C LYS A 1113 39.18 -33.25 -5.65
N GLY A 1114 38.46 -33.88 -6.57
CA GLY A 1114 38.40 -33.47 -7.98
C GLY A 1114 37.66 -32.14 -8.15
N PHE A 1115 36.55 -31.96 -7.44
CA PHE A 1115 35.75 -30.73 -7.47
C PHE A 1115 36.50 -29.53 -6.89
N ILE A 1116 37.23 -29.72 -5.78
CA ILE A 1116 38.05 -28.67 -5.15
C ILE A 1116 39.25 -28.28 -6.03
N ARG A 1117 39.88 -29.23 -6.74
CA ARG A 1117 40.96 -28.93 -7.69
C ARG A 1117 40.48 -28.21 -8.94
N GLY A 1118 39.29 -28.56 -9.46
CA GLY A 1118 38.68 -27.84 -10.58
C GLY A 1118 38.38 -26.39 -10.20
N PHE A 1119 37.76 -26.17 -9.04
CA PHE A 1119 37.38 -24.85 -8.54
C PHE A 1119 38.60 -23.95 -8.26
N ILE A 1120 39.69 -24.49 -7.73
CA ILE A 1120 40.95 -23.73 -7.51
C ILE A 1120 41.62 -23.37 -8.83
N SER A 1121 41.55 -24.22 -9.86
CA SER A 1121 42.12 -23.92 -11.19
C SER A 1121 41.36 -22.82 -11.94
N THR A 1122 40.04 -22.72 -11.73
CA THR A 1122 39.21 -21.67 -12.34
C THR A 1122 39.42 -20.32 -11.67
N ILE A 1123 39.71 -20.29 -10.36
CA ILE A 1123 40.02 -19.05 -9.63
C ILE A 1123 41.43 -18.53 -9.98
N GLN A 1124 42.40 -19.41 -10.28
CA GLN A 1124 43.75 -19.01 -10.71
C GLN A 1124 43.84 -18.59 -12.19
N ALA A 1125 42.79 -18.78 -12.99
CA ALA A 1125 42.71 -18.31 -14.38
C ALA A 1125 41.94 -16.99 -14.53
N TRP A 1126 41.38 -16.48 -13.43
CA TRP A 1126 40.61 -15.23 -13.39
C TRP A 1126 41.38 -14.08 -12.70
N PHE A 1127 42.45 -14.40 -11.97
CA PHE A 1127 43.58 -13.50 -11.68
C PHE A 1127 44.64 -13.67 -12.76
#